data_AF-A0A1V1PB48-F1
#
_entry.id   AF-A0A1V1PB48-F1
#
_cell.length_a   1.000
_cell.length_b   1.000
_cell.length_c   1.000
_cell.angle_alpha   90.00
_cell.angle_beta   90.00
_cell.angle_gamma   90.00
#
_symmetry.space_group_name_H-M   'P 1'
#
loop_
_entity.id
_entity.type
_entity.pdbx_description
1 polymer ?
#
loop_
_entity_poly.entity_id
_entity_poly.type
_entity_poly.pdbx_seq_one_letter_code
_entity_poly.pdbx_strand_id
1 'polypeptide(L)'
;MLKTYTTISGRPEMPPDWFFGPMNDAVRGEDNVRRVAQLIRDNKIPSTVIWTEDWLGIGSQLTGFRLSHDWDASATEYPNLGTMINDLHQDGFKFLGYFSPFIPNPETTPGHNTEKWQAANDNKYFFLNPEGSMRKMLVPPLIPPPGGGLDLTNSAAVDWYKNYVRQAATIGLDGAMVDFGEWVPFDAVFADGRTAPEVHNEYPLLWQKANREIWDTLVDEGIKDDYLFYVRSGYTGSQKYAPAFWAGDQNTNWDRLDGMASVITMGLNLGLSGISYFGHDIGGYSSFDTPQIHDLPKETASMLPPNLQSELWDGISSKELFLRWAAIGAYSPMMRTHHGSRYGQNWSFEGGPNPGNFTITSDTIAALTAKFAEESFQALFSADALTALDIIQSAIGNLVDTSYGTWKDIETAIRQQAGDAPVDALAAENLNIPKLILRYASPNPVNLSHPEYDEETISTWKKFAQDHIALFPYLKTYAKESTETGLPIMRHMILLYPNDPNIQNGIPDNAVFKTFSGQASHIRPYNEMFQYFFGNELLVAPIINPQETSRPVYLPKGTWYNIQTRERFIGPQTIIAEAQLDEIPVFSKAGSIIPRLDPAVETLNVIDNPDIIDPSDNNILHIEVFSGENGSFTMVDGTALVYSHGGDMDKNTTATVNQESVDITPLDNAYKIEASGDVEITFSNGSRMAITNSPEDRHYIITIVSPPFKAPKNHHPILDSHKREIILRGVNARIEGIFDVTFDDGRPPLEPIPPFDADDIEAMKKIGFNFLRLPINWSGIEPSPNTYSPDYINAIDTVVDLCEKAGVYVLLDMHQDAYSKEIGEDGAPLWAVLPSPSNPYTGSAGHLDDLVSLRTSEQVQKAFVSFWNNRIVNLTGKGLQDHFIGAMCHVMSAFKNNSAVLGMEVFNEPWLLHTELTESDISKLHAFYVSAFSELKNVAPDKLVFFEPDVSKNYPSADGRPAYSAIIPEPIPWATDGTVYAPHLYINNFIATGNPDPADPEIFSNVMNSIFEARAFNTPLMIGEFGFNHRDPDYAATMDVVMNMADQFVFHTAQWVWKENSQDAWGFYDYDDNNTPVLRDSVARDTARAYPQAISGRIQSIRCNRSTQELTVYFTYTDTGQSHILFVPVAYSYENVFDVMCDGNRVDYTELDHSGRISVSCGVDDGEVHVLKVLGRQERRFTLN
;
A
#
# COMPACT_ATOMS: atom_id res chain seq x y z
N MET A 1 -0.87 -5.25 30.67
CA MET A 1 0.20 -4.24 30.80
C MET A 1 -0.33 -2.83 30.58
N LEU A 2 -0.76 -2.47 29.36
CA LEU A 2 -1.18 -1.09 29.03
C LEU A 2 -2.23 -0.49 29.99
N LYS A 3 -3.33 -1.21 30.28
CA LYS A 3 -4.35 -0.77 31.25
C LYS A 3 -3.78 -0.44 32.64
N THR A 4 -2.72 -1.13 33.07
CA THR A 4 -2.02 -0.85 34.35
C THR A 4 -1.15 0.39 34.25
N TYR A 5 -0.40 0.55 33.16
CA TYR A 5 0.42 1.73 32.92
C TYR A 5 -0.43 3.01 32.87
N THR A 6 -1.49 3.05 32.08
CA THR A 6 -2.36 4.24 31.96
C THR A 6 -3.14 4.55 33.24
N THR A 7 -3.38 3.56 34.11
CA THR A 7 -3.94 3.83 35.44
C THR A 7 -2.96 4.56 36.36
N ILE A 8 -1.65 4.49 36.09
CA ILE A 8 -0.59 5.15 36.87
C ILE A 8 -0.17 6.48 36.22
N SER A 9 0.09 6.49 34.92
CA SER A 9 0.53 7.69 34.19
C SER A 9 -0.61 8.65 33.86
N GLY A 10 -1.85 8.17 33.83
CA GLY A 10 -3.04 8.92 33.45
C GLY A 10 -3.70 8.37 32.18
N ARG A 11 -4.98 8.64 32.02
CA ARG A 11 -5.75 8.34 30.81
C ARG A 11 -6.21 9.66 30.19
N PRO A 12 -6.40 9.69 28.87
CA PRO A 12 -6.96 10.86 28.23
C PRO A 12 -8.46 10.97 28.53
N GLU A 13 -8.91 12.20 28.74
CA GLU A 13 -10.32 12.54 28.84
C GLU A 13 -10.91 12.63 27.44
N MET A 14 -12.19 12.27 27.31
CA MET A 14 -12.86 12.22 26.01
C MET A 14 -12.92 13.64 25.40
N PRO A 15 -12.43 13.83 24.16
CA PRO A 15 -12.51 15.13 23.47
C PRO A 15 -13.97 15.46 23.11
N PRO A 16 -14.29 16.73 22.79
CA PRO A 16 -15.62 17.12 22.36
C PRO A 16 -16.02 16.44 21.05
N ASP A 17 -17.32 16.34 20.77
CA ASP A 17 -17.83 15.53 19.66
C ASP A 17 -17.29 15.97 18.28
N TRP A 18 -17.09 17.27 18.08
CA TRP A 18 -16.53 17.84 16.84
C TRP A 18 -15.04 17.51 16.60
N PHE A 19 -14.33 16.94 17.57
CA PHE A 19 -12.98 16.37 17.37
C PHE A 19 -12.97 15.22 16.36
N PHE A 20 -14.05 14.43 16.30
CA PHE A 20 -14.17 13.25 15.44
C PHE A 20 -14.71 13.59 14.03
N GLY A 21 -14.72 14.87 13.68
CA GLY A 21 -15.07 15.34 12.34
C GLY A 21 -13.85 15.89 11.61
N PRO A 22 -13.91 16.00 10.27
CA PRO A 22 -12.79 16.54 9.49
C PRO A 22 -12.48 17.99 9.85
N MET A 23 -11.19 18.27 10.04
CA MET A 23 -10.65 19.59 10.34
C MET A 23 -9.87 20.12 9.13
N ASN A 24 -10.27 21.26 8.57
CA ASN A 24 -9.58 21.85 7.43
C ASN A 24 -8.81 23.07 7.89
N ASP A 25 -7.59 23.22 7.39
CA ASP A 25 -6.77 24.38 7.64
C ASP A 25 -7.01 25.47 6.59
N ALA A 26 -7.13 26.71 7.04
CA ALA A 26 -7.32 27.87 6.19
C ALA A 26 -6.52 29.04 6.76
N VAL A 27 -5.62 29.58 5.95
CA VAL A 27 -4.64 30.62 6.33
C VAL A 27 -4.63 31.74 5.29
N ARG A 28 -3.79 32.77 5.42
CA ARG A 28 -3.69 33.95 4.55
C ARG A 28 -4.82 34.98 4.67
N GLY A 29 -5.28 35.21 5.89
CA GLY A 29 -6.20 36.31 6.23
C GLY A 29 -7.69 35.98 6.07
N GLU A 30 -8.51 36.91 6.57
CA GLU A 30 -9.97 36.75 6.72
C GLU A 30 -10.69 36.31 5.44
N ASP A 31 -10.39 36.93 4.29
CA ASP A 31 -11.07 36.65 3.03
C ASP A 31 -10.85 35.20 2.54
N ASN A 32 -9.65 34.65 2.71
CA ASN A 32 -9.35 33.29 2.28
C ASN A 32 -10.01 32.25 3.20
N VAL A 33 -10.06 32.51 4.50
CA VAL A 33 -10.76 31.65 5.47
C VAL A 33 -12.26 31.56 5.14
N ARG A 34 -12.89 32.71 4.85
CA ARG A 34 -14.30 32.75 4.41
C ARG A 34 -14.53 32.03 3.08
N ARG A 35 -13.63 32.21 2.11
CA ARG A 35 -13.67 31.49 0.81
C ARG A 35 -13.60 29.98 0.99
N VAL A 36 -12.72 29.48 1.87
CA VAL A 36 -12.59 28.05 2.17
C VAL A 36 -13.86 27.49 2.83
N ALA A 37 -14.40 28.18 3.83
CA ALA A 37 -15.65 27.77 4.48
C ALA A 37 -16.83 27.70 3.50
N GLN A 38 -16.95 28.68 2.60
CA GLN A 38 -17.95 28.67 1.53
C GLN A 38 -17.73 27.49 0.56
N LEU A 39 -16.50 27.23 0.12
CA LEU A 39 -16.17 26.11 -0.77
C LEU A 39 -16.61 24.77 -0.17
N ILE A 40 -16.36 24.57 1.13
CA ILE A 40 -16.73 23.37 1.88
C ILE A 40 -18.26 23.18 1.89
N ARG A 41 -19.03 24.25 2.19
CA ARG A 41 -20.50 24.17 2.26
C ARG A 41 -21.16 24.09 0.88
N ASP A 42 -20.65 24.80 -0.13
CA ASP A 42 -21.12 24.70 -1.52
C ASP A 42 -20.97 23.28 -2.09
N ASN A 43 -19.85 22.62 -1.77
CA ASN A 43 -19.57 21.25 -2.22
C ASN A 43 -20.14 20.17 -1.28
N LYS A 44 -20.79 20.56 -0.18
CA LYS A 44 -21.33 19.63 0.84
C LYS A 44 -20.26 18.67 1.34
N ILE A 45 -19.09 19.20 1.71
CA ILE A 45 -17.95 18.48 2.28
C ILE A 45 -18.15 18.44 3.80
N PRO A 46 -18.19 17.26 4.44
CA PRO A 46 -18.33 17.19 5.89
C PRO A 46 -17.09 17.77 6.58
N SER A 47 -17.30 18.70 7.50
CA SER A 47 -16.23 19.48 8.12
C SER A 47 -16.74 20.19 9.36
N THR A 48 -16.02 20.04 10.47
CA THR A 48 -16.44 20.49 11.82
C THR A 48 -15.57 21.59 12.38
N VAL A 49 -14.37 21.78 11.82
CA VAL A 49 -13.37 22.73 12.30
C VAL A 49 -12.74 23.45 11.11
N ILE A 50 -12.58 24.77 11.26
CA ILE A 50 -11.59 25.55 10.53
C ILE A 50 -10.44 25.88 11.49
N TRP A 51 -9.21 25.56 11.09
CA TRP A 51 -8.00 25.88 11.85
C TRP A 51 -7.13 26.89 11.10
N THR A 52 -6.68 27.92 11.79
CA THR A 52 -5.97 29.07 11.20
C THR A 52 -4.77 29.43 12.06
N GLU A 53 -3.58 28.93 11.69
CA GLU A 53 -2.36 29.17 12.47
C GLU A 53 -1.87 30.63 12.42
N ASP A 54 -2.10 31.34 11.31
CA ASP A 54 -1.68 32.74 11.13
C ASP A 54 -2.71 33.75 11.65
N TRP A 55 -3.65 33.35 12.52
CA TRP A 55 -4.54 34.26 13.26
C TRP A 55 -3.75 35.36 14.00
N LEU A 56 -2.53 35.03 14.44
CA LEU A 56 -1.58 35.93 15.10
C LEU A 56 -0.62 36.67 14.13
N GLY A 57 -0.75 36.47 12.82
CA GLY A 57 0.01 37.14 11.77
C GLY A 57 1.16 36.32 11.19
N ILE A 58 1.64 36.76 10.03
CA ILE A 58 2.67 36.09 9.23
C ILE A 58 4.02 36.78 9.49
N GLY A 59 5.05 35.99 9.85
CA GLY A 59 6.42 36.47 10.04
C GLY A 59 7.25 36.50 8.76
N SER A 60 8.37 37.23 8.77
CA SER A 60 9.33 37.31 7.65
C SER A 60 10.59 36.47 7.92
N GLN A 61 10.79 35.39 7.15
CA GLN A 61 12.04 34.59 7.12
C GLN A 61 12.31 34.02 5.72
N LEU A 62 13.56 33.60 5.50
CA LEU A 62 14.13 33.17 4.21
C LEU A 62 13.47 31.94 3.57
N THR A 63 12.69 31.12 4.30
CA THR A 63 12.38 29.73 3.88
C THR A 63 10.91 29.36 3.70
N GLY A 64 9.94 30.27 3.84
CA GLY A 64 8.54 29.97 3.46
C GLY A 64 7.44 30.74 4.18
N PHE A 65 6.37 30.01 4.51
CA PHE A 65 5.27 30.46 5.36
C PHE A 65 5.64 30.23 6.83
N ARG A 66 5.54 31.28 7.65
CA ARG A 66 5.94 31.30 9.06
C ARG A 66 5.06 32.26 9.83
N LEU A 67 4.89 31.98 11.12
CA LEU A 67 3.99 32.67 12.03
C LEU A 67 4.72 33.80 12.79
N SER A 68 3.97 34.77 13.33
CA SER A 68 4.57 35.84 14.15
C SER A 68 4.98 35.35 15.54
N HIS A 69 4.26 34.39 16.11
CA HIS A 69 4.34 33.95 17.51
C HIS A 69 4.04 35.04 18.57
N ASP A 70 3.44 36.18 18.23
CA ASP A 70 3.15 37.24 19.21
C ASP A 70 2.00 36.90 20.20
N TRP A 71 1.15 35.90 19.93
CA TRP A 71 -0.07 35.56 20.70
C TRP A 71 -1.17 36.64 20.73
N ASP A 72 -1.03 37.73 19.98
CA ASP A 72 -2.09 38.72 19.75
C ASP A 72 -2.76 38.44 18.40
N ALA A 73 -4.05 38.73 18.25
CA ALA A 73 -4.72 38.66 16.96
C ALA A 73 -4.14 39.70 15.97
N SER A 74 -3.79 39.27 14.76
CA SER A 74 -3.25 40.18 13.73
C SER A 74 -4.35 41.03 13.12
N ALA A 75 -4.37 42.32 13.44
CA ALA A 75 -5.27 43.29 12.80
C ALA A 75 -5.02 43.47 11.29
N THR A 76 -3.84 43.07 10.79
CA THR A 76 -3.46 43.16 9.37
C THR A 76 -4.00 41.98 8.54
N GLU A 77 -4.06 40.79 9.13
CA GLU A 77 -4.55 39.58 8.46
C GLU A 77 -6.04 39.31 8.78
N TYR A 78 -6.47 39.58 10.01
CA TYR A 78 -7.80 39.29 10.54
C TYR A 78 -8.44 40.50 11.25
N PRO A 79 -8.70 41.61 10.53
CA PRO A 79 -9.24 42.84 11.12
C PRO A 79 -10.59 42.67 11.82
N ASN A 80 -11.42 41.69 11.41
CA ASN A 80 -12.72 41.40 12.04
C ASN A 80 -12.79 39.98 12.62
N LEU A 81 -11.67 39.44 13.14
CA LEU A 81 -11.53 38.05 13.60
C LEU A 81 -12.76 37.51 14.37
N GLY A 82 -13.24 38.23 15.39
CA GLY A 82 -14.39 37.78 16.18
C GLY A 82 -15.70 37.69 15.39
N THR A 83 -15.93 38.59 14.43
CA THR A 83 -17.09 38.50 13.53
C THR A 83 -16.95 37.29 12.60
N MET A 84 -15.78 37.09 12.01
CA MET A 84 -15.49 35.93 11.16
C MET A 84 -15.72 34.61 11.90
N ILE A 85 -15.27 34.50 13.15
CA ILE A 85 -15.50 33.30 13.97
C ILE A 85 -17.00 33.08 14.24
N ASN A 86 -17.75 34.13 14.60
CA ASN A 86 -19.20 34.02 14.81
C ASN A 86 -19.96 33.61 13.54
N ASP A 87 -19.50 34.03 12.35
CA ASP A 87 -20.07 33.60 11.08
C ASP A 87 -19.76 32.11 10.82
N LEU A 88 -18.50 31.69 11.02
CA LEU A 88 -18.09 30.27 10.93
C LEU A 88 -18.86 29.37 11.90
N HIS A 89 -19.17 29.85 13.10
CA HIS A 89 -20.01 29.15 14.09
C HIS A 89 -21.44 28.92 13.57
N GLN A 90 -22.03 29.90 12.89
CA GLN A 90 -23.36 29.76 12.25
C GLN A 90 -23.35 28.81 11.05
N ASP A 91 -22.20 28.69 10.38
CA ASP A 91 -21.94 27.71 9.31
C ASP A 91 -21.46 26.35 9.85
N GLY A 92 -21.61 26.08 11.16
CA GLY A 92 -21.35 24.76 11.76
C GLY A 92 -19.88 24.39 11.95
N PHE A 93 -18.96 25.35 11.91
CA PHE A 93 -17.55 25.14 12.19
C PHE A 93 -17.18 25.63 13.58
N LYS A 94 -16.23 24.96 14.25
CA LYS A 94 -15.45 25.51 15.36
C LYS A 94 -14.18 26.17 14.81
N PHE A 95 -13.62 27.14 15.52
CA PHE A 95 -12.42 27.86 15.09
C PHE A 95 -11.23 27.59 16.01
N LEU A 96 -10.14 27.07 15.46
CA LEU A 96 -8.89 26.82 16.19
C LEU A 96 -7.79 27.80 15.75
N GLY A 97 -7.01 28.30 16.71
CA GLY A 97 -5.80 29.09 16.46
C GLY A 97 -4.49 28.31 16.65
N TYR A 98 -3.45 29.03 17.07
CA TYR A 98 -2.11 28.51 17.34
C TYR A 98 -1.46 29.23 18.53
N PHE A 99 -0.75 28.49 19.39
CA PHE A 99 0.14 29.01 20.43
C PHE A 99 1.46 28.21 20.49
N SER A 100 2.55 28.91 20.80
CA SER A 100 3.88 28.33 21.10
C SER A 100 4.43 28.94 22.39
N PRO A 101 5.35 28.29 23.13
CA PRO A 101 5.87 28.79 24.40
C PRO A 101 7.01 29.84 24.24
N PHE A 102 7.03 30.58 23.14
CA PHE A 102 8.09 31.51 22.76
C PHE A 102 7.54 32.92 22.51
N ILE A 103 8.32 33.95 22.87
CA ILE A 103 8.07 35.34 22.47
C ILE A 103 9.25 35.82 21.57
N PRO A 104 8.96 36.41 20.39
CA PRO A 104 9.98 37.00 19.51
C PRO A 104 10.72 38.19 20.16
N ASN A 105 12.00 38.40 19.82
CA ASN A 105 12.73 39.61 20.23
C ASN A 105 12.61 40.73 19.17
N PRO A 106 11.90 41.84 19.43
CA PRO A 106 11.70 42.94 18.50
C PRO A 106 13.00 43.60 18.01
N GLU A 107 14.11 43.50 18.76
CA GLU A 107 15.42 44.02 18.34
C GLU A 107 16.03 43.24 17.17
N THR A 108 15.70 41.95 17.07
CA THR A 108 16.21 41.06 16.01
C THR A 108 15.16 40.66 14.98
N THR A 109 13.89 40.92 15.27
CA THR A 109 12.75 40.76 14.35
C THR A 109 11.85 41.98 14.49
N PRO A 110 12.02 43.02 13.65
CA PRO A 110 11.16 44.20 13.65
C PRO A 110 9.67 43.86 13.44
N GLY A 111 8.77 44.72 13.92
CA GLY A 111 7.32 44.55 13.79
C GLY A 111 6.63 43.68 14.85
N HIS A 112 7.39 43.05 15.76
CA HIS A 112 6.84 42.25 16.87
C HIS A 112 6.55 43.08 18.14
N ASN A 113 5.72 42.54 19.05
CA ASN A 113 5.18 43.29 20.19
C ASN A 113 6.25 43.65 21.24
N THR A 114 6.70 44.90 21.19
CA THR A 114 7.81 45.39 22.03
C THR A 114 7.46 45.49 23.51
N GLU A 115 6.22 45.87 23.84
CA GLU A 115 5.77 45.97 25.24
C GLU A 115 5.67 44.59 25.89
N LYS A 116 5.19 43.59 25.14
CA LYS A 116 5.13 42.18 25.56
C LYS A 116 6.51 41.59 25.83
N TRP A 117 7.47 41.83 24.92
CA TRP A 117 8.86 41.41 25.10
C TRP A 117 9.50 42.03 26.36
N GLN A 118 9.36 43.35 26.53
CA GLN A 118 9.88 44.06 27.70
C GLN A 118 9.24 43.55 29.00
N ALA A 119 7.92 43.40 29.03
CA ALA A 119 7.21 42.88 30.20
C ALA A 119 7.69 41.47 30.60
N ALA A 120 7.86 40.56 29.64
CA ALA A 120 8.35 39.21 29.92
C ALA A 120 9.80 39.19 30.40
N ASN A 121 10.68 40.00 29.79
CA ASN A 121 12.09 40.10 30.17
C ASN A 121 12.27 40.72 31.57
N ASP A 122 11.61 41.84 31.85
CA ASP A 122 11.78 42.59 33.09
C ASP A 122 11.22 41.84 34.31
N ASN A 123 10.14 41.07 34.13
CA ASN A 123 9.58 40.20 35.17
C ASN A 123 10.26 38.81 35.25
N LYS A 124 11.28 38.55 34.43
CA LYS A 124 11.99 37.26 34.36
C LYS A 124 11.06 36.07 34.11
N TYR A 125 10.20 36.21 33.12
CA TYR A 125 9.30 35.15 32.66
C TYR A 125 9.95 34.21 31.64
N PHE A 126 11.16 34.50 31.16
CA PHE A 126 11.91 33.63 30.28
C PHE A 126 12.87 32.70 31.03
N PHE A 127 13.29 31.62 30.37
CA PHE A 127 14.50 30.86 30.74
C PHE A 127 15.66 31.80 31.07
N LEU A 128 16.46 31.45 32.07
CA LEU A 128 17.59 32.28 32.51
C LEU A 128 18.93 31.59 32.26
N ASN A 129 19.98 32.39 32.05
CA ASN A 129 21.37 31.95 32.19
C ASN A 129 21.73 31.83 33.68
N PRO A 130 22.79 31.11 34.07
CA PRO A 130 23.23 30.99 35.46
C PRO A 130 23.48 32.31 36.20
N GLU A 131 23.86 33.38 35.49
CA GLU A 131 24.01 34.73 36.06
C GLU A 131 22.69 35.52 36.20
N GLY A 132 21.55 34.93 35.84
CA GLY A 132 20.20 35.47 36.04
C GLY A 132 19.75 36.49 35.00
N SER A 133 20.43 36.55 33.85
CA SER A 133 20.01 37.24 32.62
C SER A 133 19.12 36.32 31.76
N MET A 134 18.36 36.85 30.81
CA MET A 134 17.51 36.04 29.91
C MET A 134 18.35 35.14 28.99
N ARG A 135 18.04 33.83 28.98
CA ARG A 135 18.63 32.85 28.07
C ARG A 135 17.99 32.97 26.69
N LYS A 136 18.64 33.69 25.78
CA LYS A 136 18.23 33.74 24.37
C LYS A 136 18.17 32.32 23.82
N MET A 137 17.12 31.98 23.09
CA MET A 137 17.02 30.67 22.46
C MET A 137 17.99 30.55 21.27
N LEU A 138 18.74 29.45 21.23
CA LEU A 138 19.60 29.07 20.12
C LEU A 138 18.85 28.10 19.21
N VAL A 139 17.81 28.59 18.54
CA VAL A 139 17.12 27.80 17.51
C VAL A 139 17.76 28.09 16.16
N PRO A 140 17.93 27.10 15.26
CA PRO A 140 18.30 27.36 13.87
C PRO A 140 17.40 28.42 13.24
N PRO A 141 17.90 29.27 12.33
CA PRO A 141 17.15 30.39 11.71
C PRO A 141 16.10 29.92 10.68
N LEU A 142 15.43 28.82 10.97
CA LEU A 142 14.50 28.08 10.11
C LEU A 142 13.17 27.73 10.82
N ILE A 143 13.12 27.84 12.15
CA ILE A 143 12.03 27.28 12.98
C ILE A 143 11.21 28.43 13.63
N PRO A 144 11.41 28.91 14.88
CA PRO A 144 10.79 30.15 15.37
C PRO A 144 11.72 31.38 15.19
N PRO A 145 11.19 32.62 15.27
CA PRO A 145 12.00 33.83 15.33
C PRO A 145 12.93 33.86 16.56
N PRO A 146 14.13 34.49 16.47
CA PRO A 146 15.03 34.63 17.61
C PRO A 146 14.35 35.36 18.78
N GLY A 147 14.31 34.71 19.96
CA GLY A 147 13.51 35.19 21.09
C GLY A 147 13.85 34.49 22.40
N GLY A 148 12.86 34.46 23.31
CA GLY A 148 12.94 33.86 24.64
C GLY A 148 11.83 32.83 24.85
N GLY A 149 12.17 31.71 25.51
CA GLY A 149 11.22 30.67 25.88
C GLY A 149 10.69 30.85 27.30
N LEU A 150 9.39 30.63 27.49
CA LEU A 150 8.68 30.91 28.74
C LEU A 150 9.08 29.92 29.86
N ASP A 151 9.42 30.43 31.04
CA ASP A 151 9.69 29.60 32.21
C ASP A 151 8.37 29.13 32.85
N LEU A 152 7.95 27.92 32.50
CA LEU A 152 6.74 27.28 33.03
C LEU A 152 6.87 26.80 34.49
N THR A 153 8.04 26.94 35.12
CA THR A 153 8.19 26.77 36.58
C THR A 153 7.81 28.03 37.35
N ASN A 154 7.82 29.18 36.69
CA ASN A 154 7.41 30.47 37.25
C ASN A 154 5.89 30.64 37.13
N SER A 155 5.16 30.48 38.24
CA SER A 155 3.69 30.58 38.22
C SER A 155 3.17 31.94 37.71
N ALA A 156 3.91 33.03 37.93
CA ALA A 156 3.52 34.34 37.41
C ALA A 156 3.66 34.44 35.88
N ALA A 157 4.64 33.75 35.29
CA ALA A 157 4.78 33.62 33.84
C ALA A 157 3.65 32.77 33.24
N VAL A 158 3.26 31.68 33.92
CA VAL A 158 2.13 30.83 33.55
C VAL A 158 0.81 31.62 33.60
N ASP A 159 0.52 32.31 34.69
CA ASP A 159 -0.70 33.13 34.83
C ASP A 159 -0.74 34.26 33.79
N TRP A 160 0.41 34.86 33.48
CA TRP A 160 0.53 35.87 32.41
C TRP A 160 0.19 35.29 31.03
N TYR A 161 0.72 34.12 30.67
CA TYR A 161 0.34 33.41 29.43
C TYR A 161 -1.16 33.05 29.39
N LYS A 162 -1.71 32.50 30.47
CA LYS A 162 -3.14 32.11 30.56
C LYS A 162 -4.09 33.28 30.27
N ASN A 163 -3.69 34.52 30.61
CA ASN A 163 -4.47 35.71 30.26
C ASN A 163 -4.55 35.98 28.75
N TYR A 164 -3.57 35.58 27.94
CA TYR A 164 -3.64 35.68 26.48
C TYR A 164 -4.54 34.59 25.88
N VAL A 165 -4.48 33.36 26.37
CA VAL A 165 -5.42 32.29 25.98
C VAL A 165 -6.86 32.70 26.27
N ARG A 166 -7.12 33.26 27.46
CA ARG A 166 -8.42 33.83 27.84
C ARG A 166 -8.88 34.93 26.89
N GLN A 167 -8.00 35.86 26.49
CA GLN A 167 -8.34 36.90 25.52
C GLN A 167 -8.73 36.31 24.17
N ALA A 168 -7.97 35.34 23.65
CA ALA A 168 -8.26 34.69 22.38
C ALA A 168 -9.58 33.88 22.42
N ALA A 169 -9.84 33.16 23.51
CA ALA A 169 -11.13 32.48 23.72
C ALA A 169 -12.31 33.47 23.81
N THR A 170 -12.10 34.67 24.37
CA THR A 170 -13.08 35.76 24.43
C THR A 170 -13.34 36.40 23.06
N ILE A 171 -12.35 36.41 22.15
CA ILE A 171 -12.54 36.81 20.74
C ILE A 171 -13.40 35.79 19.98
N GLY A 172 -13.23 34.50 20.31
CA GLY A 172 -14.06 33.43 19.76
C GLY A 172 -13.37 32.07 19.64
N LEU A 173 -12.03 31.96 19.77
CA LEU A 173 -11.30 30.70 19.56
C LEU A 173 -11.83 29.57 20.45
N ASP A 174 -12.17 28.42 19.86
CA ASP A 174 -12.61 27.20 20.55
C ASP A 174 -11.43 26.30 20.96
N GLY A 175 -10.21 26.75 20.70
CA GLY A 175 -9.03 25.94 20.88
C GLY A 175 -7.84 26.38 20.04
N ALA A 176 -6.79 25.55 20.00
CA ALA A 176 -5.59 25.82 19.23
C ALA A 176 -4.71 24.58 18.98
N MET A 177 -3.86 24.64 17.96
CA MET A 177 -2.59 23.93 17.97
C MET A 177 -1.72 24.53 19.10
N VAL A 178 -1.25 23.69 20.01
CA VAL A 178 -0.39 24.07 21.15
C VAL A 178 0.98 23.42 20.91
N ASP A 179 1.83 24.15 20.20
CA ASP A 179 3.02 23.64 19.54
C ASP A 179 4.28 23.72 20.42
N PHE A 180 5.35 23.06 19.97
CA PHE A 180 6.64 22.93 20.62
C PHE A 180 6.56 22.32 22.04
N GLY A 181 7.58 22.59 22.87
CA GLY A 181 7.83 21.99 24.19
C GLY A 181 9.23 21.38 24.31
N GLU A 182 9.86 21.04 23.18
CA GLU A 182 11.10 20.26 23.11
C GLU A 182 12.42 21.09 23.09
N TRP A 183 12.35 22.42 23.12
CA TRP A 183 13.49 23.32 22.85
C TRP A 183 14.18 23.93 24.09
N VAL A 184 14.06 23.31 25.26
CA VAL A 184 14.77 23.76 26.47
C VAL A 184 16.31 23.71 26.26
N PRO A 185 17.04 24.85 26.33
CA PRO A 185 18.50 24.86 26.17
C PRO A 185 19.20 24.17 27.34
N PHE A 186 20.21 23.32 27.08
CA PHE A 186 20.92 22.51 28.09
C PHE A 186 21.64 23.28 29.21
N ASP A 187 21.84 24.59 29.04
CA ASP A 187 22.48 25.52 30.00
C ASP A 187 21.48 26.47 30.68
N ALA A 188 20.17 26.31 30.44
CA ALA A 188 19.13 27.09 31.09
C ALA A 188 18.95 26.72 32.58
N VAL A 189 18.63 27.73 33.39
CA VAL A 189 18.17 27.59 34.79
C VAL A 189 16.78 28.20 34.95
N PHE A 190 16.02 27.65 35.90
CA PHE A 190 14.60 27.92 36.10
C PHE A 190 14.32 28.62 37.42
N ALA A 191 13.19 29.34 37.52
CA ALA A 191 12.80 30.13 38.68
C ALA A 191 12.61 29.29 39.96
N ASP A 192 12.25 28.01 39.83
CA ASP A 192 12.16 27.07 40.96
C ASP A 192 13.51 26.50 41.44
N GLY A 193 14.61 26.84 40.73
CA GLY A 193 15.97 26.42 41.04
C GLY A 193 16.44 25.13 40.35
N ARG A 194 15.59 24.49 39.52
CA ARG A 194 16.00 23.34 38.70
C ARG A 194 16.87 23.74 37.50
N THR A 195 17.49 22.73 36.90
CA THR A 195 18.37 22.83 35.73
C THR A 195 17.74 22.22 34.48
N ALA A 196 18.23 22.60 33.30
CA ALA A 196 17.73 22.07 32.03
C ALA A 196 17.67 20.53 31.91
N PRO A 197 18.66 19.73 32.35
CA PRO A 197 18.54 18.26 32.31
C PRO A 197 17.38 17.69 33.16
N GLU A 198 16.95 18.41 34.20
CA GLU A 198 15.82 18.02 35.06
C GLU A 198 14.47 18.42 34.45
N VAL A 199 14.42 19.54 33.72
CA VAL A 199 13.17 20.13 33.20
C VAL A 199 12.92 19.81 31.72
N HIS A 200 13.93 19.57 30.89
CA HIS A 200 13.80 19.44 29.42
C HIS A 200 12.69 18.47 28.99
N ASN A 201 12.67 17.26 29.56
CA ASN A 201 11.63 16.27 29.26
C ASN A 201 10.30 16.52 29.99
N GLU A 202 10.30 17.24 31.12
CA GLU A 202 9.07 17.62 31.84
C GLU A 202 8.37 18.83 31.19
N TYR A 203 9.10 19.65 30.44
CA TYR A 203 8.60 20.91 29.90
C TYR A 203 7.35 20.77 28.99
N PRO A 204 7.26 19.79 28.06
CA PRO A 204 6.02 19.48 27.36
C PRO A 204 4.82 19.25 28.30
N LEU A 205 5.03 18.52 29.40
CA LEU A 205 3.99 18.23 30.39
C LEU A 205 3.51 19.49 31.11
N LEU A 206 4.43 20.40 31.46
CA LEU A 206 4.10 21.69 32.05
C LEU A 206 3.31 22.57 31.07
N TRP A 207 3.66 22.56 29.78
CA TRP A 207 3.02 23.36 28.73
C TRP A 207 1.58 22.92 28.47
N GLN A 208 1.38 21.60 28.38
CA GLN A 208 0.06 20.97 28.25
C GLN A 208 -0.79 21.21 29.50
N LYS A 209 -0.20 21.09 30.69
CA LYS A 209 -0.90 21.36 31.96
C LYS A 209 -1.35 22.82 32.06
N ALA A 210 -0.50 23.78 31.67
CA ALA A 210 -0.86 25.20 31.68
C ALA A 210 -2.06 25.49 30.76
N ASN A 211 -2.09 24.86 29.58
CA ASN A 211 -3.21 24.94 28.63
C ASN A 211 -4.49 24.26 29.18
N ARG A 212 -4.37 23.03 29.70
CA ARG A 212 -5.48 22.31 30.33
C ARG A 212 -6.17 23.14 31.40
N GLU A 213 -5.40 23.66 32.35
CA GLU A 213 -5.93 24.44 33.47
C GLU A 213 -6.66 25.72 33.04
N ILE A 214 -6.22 26.43 31.97
CA ILE A 214 -6.94 27.62 31.51
C ILE A 214 -8.19 27.26 30.71
N TRP A 215 -8.14 26.25 29.84
CA TRP A 215 -9.31 25.84 29.09
C TRP A 215 -10.41 25.25 29.99
N ASP A 216 -10.04 24.46 31.00
CA ASP A 216 -10.99 24.01 32.04
C ASP A 216 -11.60 25.21 32.79
N THR A 217 -10.79 26.21 33.15
CA THR A 217 -11.27 27.44 33.81
C THR A 217 -12.25 28.22 32.93
N LEU A 218 -12.04 28.26 31.61
CA LEU A 218 -12.93 28.94 30.66
C LEU A 218 -14.28 28.20 30.52
N VAL A 219 -14.30 26.88 30.69
CA VAL A 219 -15.54 26.09 30.76
C VAL A 219 -16.25 26.26 32.11
N ASP A 220 -15.54 26.15 33.23
CA ASP A 220 -16.08 26.35 34.58
C ASP A 220 -16.70 27.75 34.78
N GLU A 221 -16.17 28.77 34.10
CA GLU A 221 -16.69 30.14 34.10
C GLU A 221 -17.83 30.39 33.08
N GLY A 222 -18.14 29.42 32.22
CA GLY A 222 -19.16 29.55 31.17
C GLY A 222 -18.80 30.51 30.03
N ILE A 223 -17.50 30.69 29.76
CA ILE A 223 -16.99 31.43 28.60
C ILE A 223 -16.94 30.52 27.36
N LYS A 224 -16.79 29.21 27.57
CA LYS A 224 -16.87 28.17 26.55
C LYS A 224 -17.70 26.99 27.06
N ASP A 225 -18.40 26.31 26.16
CA ASP A 225 -19.10 25.05 26.48
C ASP A 225 -18.15 23.85 26.42
N ASP A 226 -17.22 23.89 25.47
CA ASP A 226 -16.18 22.88 25.23
C ASP A 226 -14.92 23.50 24.59
N TYR A 227 -13.87 22.70 24.41
CA TYR A 227 -12.63 23.12 23.76
C TYR A 227 -11.83 21.95 23.19
N LEU A 228 -10.91 22.24 22.28
CA LEU A 228 -9.87 21.30 21.86
C LEU A 228 -8.50 21.99 21.78
N PHE A 229 -7.46 21.36 22.31
CA PHE A 229 -6.10 21.65 21.86
C PHE A 229 -5.33 20.37 21.59
N TYR A 230 -4.35 20.47 20.70
CA TYR A 230 -3.51 19.34 20.33
C TYR A 230 -2.02 19.71 20.31
N VAL A 231 -1.17 18.74 20.61
CA VAL A 231 0.28 18.93 20.87
C VAL A 231 1.13 17.90 20.11
N ARG A 232 2.37 18.24 19.72
CA ARG A 232 3.32 17.29 19.11
C ARG A 232 4.30 16.68 20.11
N SER A 233 4.73 17.49 21.08
CA SER A 233 5.68 17.08 22.11
C SER A 233 4.96 16.36 23.26
N GLY A 234 5.68 15.56 24.05
CA GLY A 234 5.08 14.86 25.18
C GLY A 234 6.08 14.10 26.04
N TYR A 235 5.61 13.71 27.22
CA TYR A 235 6.34 12.92 28.21
C TYR A 235 5.40 11.95 28.92
N THR A 236 5.92 11.14 29.85
CA THR A 236 5.10 10.24 30.66
C THR A 236 4.04 11.03 31.44
N GLY A 237 2.77 10.82 31.10
CA GLY A 237 1.62 11.48 31.73
C GLY A 237 1.02 12.64 30.93
N SER A 238 1.61 13.01 29.78
CA SER A 238 1.09 14.05 28.89
C SER A 238 -0.34 13.79 28.43
N GLN A 239 -0.72 12.52 28.23
CA GLN A 239 -2.07 12.11 27.87
C GLN A 239 -3.14 12.50 28.90
N LYS A 240 -2.77 12.85 30.14
CA LYS A 240 -3.73 13.36 31.13
C LYS A 240 -4.14 14.81 30.86
N TYR A 241 -3.27 15.60 30.24
CA TYR A 241 -3.44 17.04 30.10
C TYR A 241 -3.76 17.45 28.66
N ALA A 242 -3.17 16.80 27.67
CA ALA A 242 -3.44 17.07 26.26
C ALA A 242 -4.69 16.29 25.78
N PRO A 243 -5.73 16.96 25.25
CA PRO A 243 -6.88 16.30 24.61
C PRO A 243 -6.48 15.40 23.44
N ALA A 244 -5.53 15.86 22.61
CA ALA A 244 -5.09 15.14 21.42
C ALA A 244 -3.63 15.44 21.07
N PHE A 245 -3.07 14.60 20.21
CA PHE A 245 -1.70 14.71 19.70
C PHE A 245 -1.69 14.71 18.17
N TRP A 246 -0.69 15.33 17.57
CA TRP A 246 -0.36 15.09 16.17
C TRP A 246 1.08 14.59 16.00
N ALA A 247 1.35 14.01 14.83
CA ALA A 247 2.62 13.38 14.49
C ALA A 247 3.83 14.34 14.36
N GLY A 248 3.63 15.67 14.41
CA GLY A 248 4.69 16.64 14.14
C GLY A 248 4.99 16.77 12.64
N ASP A 249 6.19 17.25 12.34
CA ASP A 249 6.48 17.95 11.07
C ASP A 249 7.01 17.01 9.97
N GLN A 250 6.26 15.96 9.60
CA GLN A 250 6.68 15.01 8.54
C GLN A 250 7.04 15.71 7.23
N ASN A 251 7.97 15.14 6.47
CA ASN A 251 8.26 15.55 5.10
C ASN A 251 7.05 15.34 4.18
N THR A 252 6.88 16.26 3.23
CA THR A 252 5.85 16.16 2.19
C THR A 252 6.26 15.17 1.08
N ASN A 253 6.57 13.92 1.46
CA ASN A 253 7.02 12.87 0.55
C ASN A 253 6.68 11.44 1.04
N TRP A 254 7.15 10.46 0.28
CA TRP A 254 6.96 9.02 0.50
C TRP A 254 8.02 8.37 1.41
N ASP A 255 8.83 9.16 2.11
CA ASP A 255 9.86 8.60 2.99
C ASP A 255 9.23 7.74 4.10
N ARG A 256 9.89 6.65 4.45
CA ARG A 256 9.35 5.66 5.40
C ARG A 256 9.71 5.94 6.86
N LEU A 257 10.69 6.81 7.12
CA LEU A 257 11.13 7.19 8.46
C LEU A 257 10.47 8.49 8.91
N ASP A 258 10.19 9.40 7.98
CA ASP A 258 9.74 10.77 8.25
C ASP A 258 8.76 11.32 7.18
N GLY A 259 8.24 10.49 6.27
CA GLY A 259 7.16 10.81 5.33
C GLY A 259 5.87 10.04 5.64
N MET A 260 4.99 9.82 4.65
CA MET A 260 3.63 9.31 4.87
C MET A 260 3.55 8.01 5.70
N ALA A 261 4.43 7.04 5.45
CA ALA A 261 4.35 5.76 6.14
C ALA A 261 4.69 5.86 7.65
N SER A 262 5.47 6.88 8.04
CA SER A 262 5.91 7.07 9.43
C SER A 262 4.75 7.31 10.40
N VAL A 263 3.69 8.01 9.98
CA VAL A 263 2.56 8.38 10.85
C VAL A 263 1.82 7.15 11.38
N ILE A 264 1.82 6.04 10.63
CA ILE A 264 1.22 4.77 11.06
C ILE A 264 2.02 4.20 12.23
N THR A 265 3.34 4.12 12.09
CA THR A 265 4.26 3.68 13.13
C THR A 265 4.18 4.58 14.37
N MET A 266 4.07 5.89 14.18
CA MET A 266 3.90 6.84 15.30
C MET A 266 2.60 6.63 16.04
N GLY A 267 1.47 6.56 15.35
CA GLY A 267 0.15 6.32 15.96
C GLY A 267 0.09 5.01 16.75
N LEU A 268 0.69 3.94 16.22
CA LEU A 268 0.81 2.65 16.92
C LEU A 268 1.65 2.74 18.21
N ASN A 269 2.79 3.43 18.18
CA ASN A 269 3.66 3.58 19.36
C ASN A 269 3.06 4.53 20.40
N LEU A 270 2.41 5.61 19.98
CA LEU A 270 1.67 6.52 20.86
C LEU A 270 0.48 5.80 21.52
N GLY A 271 -0.26 5.00 20.76
CA GLY A 271 -1.34 4.15 21.29
C GLY A 271 -0.86 3.14 22.34
N LEU A 272 0.28 2.47 22.08
CA LEU A 272 0.94 1.59 23.05
C LEU A 272 1.55 2.36 24.25
N SER A 273 1.68 3.68 24.14
CA SER A 273 2.13 4.59 25.21
C SER A 273 0.97 5.30 25.92
N GLY A 274 -0.28 4.92 25.65
CA GLY A 274 -1.48 5.45 26.31
C GLY A 274 -2.07 6.72 25.70
N ILE A 275 -1.56 7.16 24.55
CA ILE A 275 -2.08 8.30 23.79
C ILE A 275 -3.00 7.77 22.68
N SER A 276 -4.31 7.94 22.84
CA SER A 276 -5.30 7.37 21.91
C SER A 276 -5.87 8.35 20.88
N TYR A 277 -5.81 9.65 21.18
CA TYR A 277 -6.35 10.70 20.32
C TYR A 277 -5.18 11.28 19.52
N PHE A 278 -4.98 10.74 18.33
CA PHE A 278 -3.83 10.97 17.47
C PHE A 278 -4.31 11.33 16.04
N GLY A 279 -3.59 12.24 15.40
CA GLY A 279 -3.69 12.53 13.98
C GLY A 279 -2.35 12.97 13.40
N HIS A 280 -2.37 13.47 12.18
CA HIS A 280 -1.17 13.84 11.41
C HIS A 280 -1.54 14.92 10.39
N ASP A 281 -0.53 15.56 9.83
CA ASP A 281 -0.70 16.55 8.77
C ASP A 281 -0.91 15.84 7.43
N ILE A 282 -2.14 15.85 6.91
CA ILE A 282 -2.47 15.21 5.63
C ILE A 282 -1.71 15.91 4.49
N GLY A 283 -0.81 15.18 3.84
CA GLY A 283 0.13 15.69 2.83
C GLY A 283 1.53 16.03 3.37
N GLY A 284 1.73 15.97 4.69
CA GLY A 284 2.96 16.36 5.38
C GLY A 284 3.09 17.88 5.62
N TYR A 285 4.18 18.28 6.27
CA TYR A 285 4.49 19.67 6.61
C TYR A 285 5.81 20.18 6.00
N SER A 286 6.87 19.39 6.12
CA SER A 286 8.25 19.80 5.87
C SER A 286 8.59 19.76 4.38
N SER A 287 8.70 20.94 3.78
CA SER A 287 8.96 21.14 2.34
C SER A 287 10.23 21.98 2.12
N PHE A 288 11.30 21.37 1.61
CA PHE A 288 12.63 21.98 1.43
C PHE A 288 13.04 22.10 -0.06
N ASP A 289 13.86 23.11 -0.38
CA ASP A 289 14.37 23.37 -1.74
C ASP A 289 15.86 23.03 -1.78
N THR A 290 16.18 21.87 -2.34
CA THR A 290 17.52 21.28 -2.43
C THR A 290 18.59 22.26 -2.96
N PRO A 291 18.36 23.00 -4.06
CA PRO A 291 19.29 24.02 -4.55
C PRO A 291 19.76 25.03 -3.50
N GLN A 292 18.86 25.53 -2.65
CA GLN A 292 19.22 26.53 -1.63
C GLN A 292 20.03 25.95 -0.47
N ILE A 293 19.94 24.63 -0.23
CA ILE A 293 20.78 23.92 0.73
C ILE A 293 22.19 23.71 0.17
N HIS A 294 22.33 23.43 -1.13
CA HIS A 294 23.64 23.29 -1.79
C HIS A 294 24.41 24.62 -1.90
N ASP A 295 23.72 25.76 -1.96
CA ASP A 295 24.32 27.10 -1.94
C ASP A 295 24.72 27.59 -0.53
N LEU A 296 24.41 26.84 0.55
CA LEU A 296 24.84 27.20 1.89
C LEU A 296 26.37 27.14 2.05
N PRO A 297 26.98 28.05 2.84
CA PRO A 297 28.37 27.93 3.24
C PRO A 297 28.65 26.54 3.85
N LYS A 298 29.82 25.98 3.53
CA LYS A 298 30.18 24.59 3.87
C LYS A 298 30.09 24.31 5.37
N GLU A 299 30.36 25.29 6.21
CA GLU A 299 30.19 25.20 7.65
C GLU A 299 28.72 24.95 8.02
N THR A 300 27.79 25.72 7.45
CA THR A 300 26.34 25.60 7.69
C THR A 300 25.76 24.30 7.12
N ALA A 301 26.13 23.93 5.89
CA ALA A 301 25.68 22.69 5.28
C ALA A 301 26.13 21.45 6.09
N SER A 302 27.34 21.48 6.67
CA SER A 302 27.85 20.40 7.52
C SER A 302 27.13 20.21 8.86
N MET A 303 26.28 21.16 9.26
CA MET A 303 25.42 21.06 10.45
C MET A 303 24.04 20.46 10.16
N LEU A 304 23.69 20.27 8.88
CA LEU A 304 22.42 19.65 8.51
C LEU A 304 22.52 18.12 8.63
N PRO A 305 21.45 17.46 9.14
CA PRO A 305 21.30 16.01 9.12
C PRO A 305 21.71 15.35 7.78
N PRO A 306 22.36 14.17 7.79
CA PRO A 306 22.88 13.54 6.56
C PRO A 306 21.83 13.17 5.52
N ASN A 307 20.57 13.00 5.93
CA ASN A 307 19.47 12.84 4.97
C ASN A 307 19.41 14.07 4.07
N LEU A 308 19.27 15.29 4.62
CA LEU A 308 19.10 16.59 3.89
C LEU A 308 20.26 16.98 2.92
N GLN A 309 21.20 16.08 2.64
CA GLN A 309 22.34 16.28 1.74
C GLN A 309 22.26 15.40 0.46
N SER A 310 21.23 14.56 0.29
CA SER A 310 21.10 13.63 -0.85
C SER A 310 20.45 14.25 -2.10
N GLU A 311 20.71 13.70 -3.29
CA GLU A 311 20.29 14.26 -4.60
C GLU A 311 18.85 13.89 -5.03
N LEU A 312 18.05 13.22 -4.18
CA LEU A 312 16.72 12.65 -4.53
C LEU A 312 15.50 13.49 -4.08
N TRP A 313 15.65 14.80 -3.81
CA TRP A 313 14.55 15.66 -3.31
C TRP A 313 13.78 16.40 -4.41
N ASP A 314 12.50 16.05 -4.54
CA ASP A 314 11.42 17.01 -4.85
C ASP A 314 10.59 17.22 -3.56
N GLY A 315 10.80 18.37 -2.91
CA GLY A 315 10.31 18.64 -1.55
C GLY A 315 8.92 19.27 -1.46
N ILE A 316 7.94 18.83 -2.26
CA ILE A 316 6.55 19.33 -2.24
C ILE A 316 5.53 18.18 -2.36
N SER A 317 4.39 18.32 -1.69
CA SER A 317 3.31 17.32 -1.73
C SER A 317 2.66 17.25 -3.12
N SER A 318 2.46 16.04 -3.64
CA SER A 318 1.75 15.76 -4.90
C SER A 318 0.29 15.36 -4.66
N LYS A 319 -0.54 15.41 -5.72
CA LYS A 319 -1.94 14.93 -5.70
C LYS A 319 -2.06 13.53 -5.12
N GLU A 320 -1.26 12.60 -5.64
CA GLU A 320 -1.26 11.21 -5.18
C GLU A 320 -0.90 11.12 -3.69
N LEU A 321 0.17 11.78 -3.27
CA LEU A 321 0.61 11.76 -1.88
C LEU A 321 -0.49 12.29 -0.95
N PHE A 322 -1.08 13.45 -1.29
CA PHE A 322 -2.16 14.05 -0.52
C PHE A 322 -3.37 13.12 -0.38
N LEU A 323 -3.83 12.53 -1.50
CA LEU A 323 -5.01 11.66 -1.49
C LEU A 323 -4.77 10.34 -0.75
N ARG A 324 -3.60 9.70 -0.90
CA ARG A 324 -3.25 8.51 -0.11
C ARG A 324 -3.14 8.83 1.38
N TRP A 325 -2.64 10.00 1.74
CA TRP A 325 -2.54 10.46 3.13
C TRP A 325 -3.93 10.80 3.71
N ALA A 326 -4.82 11.38 2.90
CA ALA A 326 -6.22 11.63 3.27
C ALA A 326 -6.97 10.32 3.58
N ALA A 327 -6.69 9.26 2.81
CA ALA A 327 -7.22 7.93 3.06
C ALA A 327 -6.77 7.35 4.42
N ILE A 328 -5.53 7.61 4.85
CA ILE A 328 -5.05 7.30 6.21
C ILE A 328 -5.80 8.16 7.24
N GLY A 329 -6.02 9.44 6.94
CA GLY A 329 -6.77 10.39 7.78
C GLY A 329 -8.19 9.90 8.09
N ALA A 330 -8.91 9.38 7.09
CA ALA A 330 -10.27 8.88 7.27
C ALA A 330 -10.40 7.78 8.34
N TYR A 331 -9.37 6.93 8.46
CA TYR A 331 -9.28 5.83 9.43
C TYR A 331 -8.30 6.13 10.58
N SER A 332 -8.05 7.42 10.87
CA SER A 332 -7.31 7.90 12.05
C SER A 332 -8.28 8.45 13.11
N PRO A 333 -7.88 8.56 14.40
CA PRO A 333 -8.72 9.19 15.43
C PRO A 333 -9.02 10.68 15.21
N MET A 334 -8.13 11.40 14.53
CA MET A 334 -8.28 12.81 14.13
C MET A 334 -7.89 12.96 12.65
N MET A 335 -8.78 13.53 11.84
CA MET A 335 -8.55 13.84 10.42
C MET A 335 -8.34 15.35 10.24
N ARG A 336 -7.11 15.79 9.92
CA ARG A 336 -6.76 17.20 9.78
C ARG A 336 -5.84 17.49 8.58
N THR A 337 -6.11 18.55 7.82
CA THR A 337 -5.21 19.05 6.76
C THR A 337 -4.15 20.02 7.28
N HIS A 338 -3.09 20.22 6.50
CA HIS A 338 -2.16 21.32 6.68
C HIS A 338 -1.54 21.73 5.34
N HIS A 339 -1.48 23.04 5.03
CA HIS A 339 -0.77 23.58 3.87
C HIS A 339 0.77 23.39 3.93
N GLY A 340 1.32 23.04 5.09
CA GLY A 340 2.75 22.85 5.33
C GLY A 340 3.59 24.14 5.24
N SER A 341 4.91 24.01 5.30
CA SER A 341 5.84 25.16 5.30
C SER A 341 5.84 25.97 3.99
N ARG A 342 5.20 25.44 2.93
CA ARG A 342 5.10 26.04 1.59
C ARG A 342 3.68 26.10 1.06
N TYR A 343 2.84 26.86 1.77
CA TYR A 343 1.52 27.29 1.28
C TYR A 343 1.55 27.67 -0.21
N GLY A 344 0.69 27.06 -1.02
CA GLY A 344 0.56 27.31 -2.45
C GLY A 344 1.62 26.61 -3.33
N GLN A 345 2.49 25.76 -2.77
CA GLN A 345 3.35 24.82 -3.52
C GLN A 345 3.04 23.35 -3.19
N ASN A 346 2.58 23.06 -1.98
CA ASN A 346 2.06 21.75 -1.62
C ASN A 346 0.65 21.54 -2.17
N TRP A 347 0.32 20.31 -2.55
CA TRP A 347 -1.06 19.90 -2.81
C TRP A 347 -1.91 19.97 -1.54
N SER A 348 -3.12 20.52 -1.65
CA SER A 348 -4.13 20.63 -0.58
C SER A 348 -5.45 19.98 -1.04
N PHE A 349 -6.47 19.96 -0.17
CA PHE A 349 -7.80 19.45 -0.53
C PHE A 349 -8.51 20.30 -1.60
N GLU A 350 -8.07 21.55 -1.80
CA GLU A 350 -8.57 22.44 -2.85
C GLU A 350 -7.93 22.15 -4.22
N GLY A 351 -6.81 21.43 -4.24
CA GLY A 351 -5.99 21.15 -5.41
C GLY A 351 -4.51 21.49 -5.21
N GLY A 352 -3.75 21.45 -6.30
CA GLY A 352 -2.31 21.72 -6.29
C GLY A 352 -1.93 23.20 -6.33
N PRO A 353 -0.61 23.51 -6.29
CA PRO A 353 -0.13 24.74 -6.94
C PRO A 353 -0.67 24.82 -8.36
N ASN A 354 -1.13 26.00 -8.79
CA ASN A 354 -1.28 26.25 -10.22
C ASN A 354 0.13 26.49 -10.79
N PRO A 355 0.71 25.61 -11.63
CA PRO A 355 2.01 25.86 -12.26
C PRO A 355 1.91 26.89 -13.40
N GLY A 356 0.70 27.40 -13.68
CA GLY A 356 0.45 28.46 -14.64
C GLY A 356 1.05 29.79 -14.17
N ASN A 357 2.02 30.28 -14.96
CA ASN A 357 2.57 31.64 -14.95
C ASN A 357 1.59 32.71 -14.40
N PHE A 358 1.87 33.23 -13.20
CA PHE A 358 1.12 34.36 -12.64
C PHE A 358 1.36 35.61 -13.48
N THR A 359 0.30 36.23 -13.98
CA THR A 359 0.39 37.43 -14.82
C THR A 359 -0.17 38.62 -14.06
N ILE A 360 0.65 39.66 -13.87
CA ILE A 360 0.19 40.92 -13.25
C ILE A 360 -0.77 41.60 -14.24
N THR A 361 -2.00 41.89 -13.82
CA THR A 361 -3.02 42.48 -14.71
C THR A 361 -3.28 43.95 -14.40
N SER A 362 -4.00 44.65 -15.29
CA SER A 362 -4.50 46.01 -14.97
C SER A 362 -5.46 46.00 -13.76
N ASP A 363 -6.20 44.91 -13.57
CA ASP A 363 -7.15 44.71 -12.48
C ASP A 363 -6.43 44.51 -11.13
N THR A 364 -5.27 43.82 -11.14
CA THR A 364 -4.33 43.72 -10.02
C THR A 364 -3.91 45.11 -9.51
N ILE A 365 -3.55 46.02 -10.42
CA ILE A 365 -3.18 47.40 -10.06
C ILE A 365 -4.38 48.16 -9.50
N ALA A 366 -5.57 48.00 -10.07
CA ALA A 366 -6.78 48.69 -9.61
C ALA A 366 -7.16 48.29 -8.17
N ALA A 367 -7.12 46.99 -7.85
CA ALA A 367 -7.43 46.49 -6.51
C ALA A 367 -6.36 46.87 -5.46
N LEU A 368 -5.07 46.80 -5.80
CA LEU A 368 -4.00 47.34 -4.95
C LEU A 368 -4.18 48.85 -4.69
N THR A 369 -4.50 49.62 -5.74
CA THR A 369 -4.76 51.06 -5.64
C THR A 369 -5.94 51.36 -4.72
N ALA A 370 -7.03 50.59 -4.82
CA ALA A 370 -8.17 50.73 -3.95
C ALA A 370 -7.82 50.41 -2.48
N LYS A 371 -7.07 49.33 -2.24
CA LYS A 371 -6.64 48.96 -0.88
C LYS A 371 -5.73 50.01 -0.25
N PHE A 372 -4.76 50.51 -1.01
CA PHE A 372 -3.84 51.54 -0.54
C PHE A 372 -4.51 52.89 -0.30
N ALA A 373 -5.70 53.13 -0.86
CA ALA A 373 -6.50 54.33 -0.61
C ALA A 373 -7.42 54.24 0.63
N GLU A 374 -7.55 53.08 1.27
CA GLU A 374 -8.33 52.95 2.51
C GLU A 374 -7.65 53.65 3.68
N GLU A 375 -8.31 54.60 4.33
CA GLU A 375 -7.79 55.28 5.54
C GLU A 375 -7.41 54.28 6.65
N SER A 376 -8.17 53.20 6.79
CA SER A 376 -7.91 52.09 7.72
C SER A 376 -6.65 51.28 7.39
N PHE A 377 -6.29 51.16 6.10
CA PHE A 377 -5.05 50.51 5.69
C PHE A 377 -3.86 51.46 5.85
N GLN A 378 -4.00 52.72 5.41
CA GLN A 378 -2.94 53.72 5.55
C GLN A 378 -2.54 53.98 7.01
N ALA A 379 -3.50 53.91 7.93
CA ALA A 379 -3.26 54.09 9.37
C ALA A 379 -2.35 53.01 10.01
N LEU A 380 -2.07 51.90 9.31
CA LEU A 380 -1.20 50.82 9.79
C LEU A 380 0.30 51.09 9.55
N PHE A 381 0.66 52.07 8.71
CA PHE A 381 2.03 52.22 8.19
C PHE A 381 2.63 53.59 8.50
N SER A 382 3.95 53.64 8.70
CA SER A 382 4.68 54.91 8.81
C SER A 382 4.66 55.74 7.52
N ALA A 383 4.93 57.05 7.62
CA ALA A 383 4.98 57.92 6.44
C ALA A 383 6.05 57.51 5.42
N ASP A 384 7.16 56.92 5.88
CA ASP A 384 8.22 56.38 5.01
C ASP A 384 7.76 55.10 4.31
N ALA A 385 7.00 54.24 5.00
CA ALA A 385 6.36 53.06 4.41
C ALA A 385 5.25 53.44 3.41
N LEU A 386 4.40 54.43 3.69
CA LEU A 386 3.44 54.96 2.72
C LEU A 386 4.13 55.53 1.47
N THR A 387 5.29 56.18 1.64
CA THR A 387 6.12 56.63 0.51
C THR A 387 6.72 55.46 -0.29
N ALA A 388 7.13 54.39 0.39
CA ALA A 388 7.62 53.18 -0.26
C ALA A 388 6.52 52.42 -1.01
N LEU A 389 5.29 52.41 -0.49
CA LEU A 389 4.08 51.88 -1.14
C LEU A 389 3.80 52.58 -2.48
N ASP A 390 3.83 53.91 -2.54
CA ASP A 390 3.65 54.68 -3.79
C ASP A 390 4.70 54.33 -4.86
N ILE A 391 5.97 54.19 -4.46
CA ILE A 391 7.08 53.81 -5.34
C ILE A 391 6.87 52.41 -5.90
N ILE A 392 6.45 51.48 -5.04
CA ILE A 392 6.27 50.08 -5.40
C ILE A 392 5.00 49.86 -6.23
N GLN A 393 3.90 50.52 -5.92
CA GLN A 393 2.69 50.53 -6.75
C GLN A 393 3.02 51.00 -8.18
N SER A 394 3.86 52.02 -8.31
CA SER A 394 4.37 52.50 -9.61
C SER A 394 5.24 51.46 -10.33
N ALA A 395 6.11 50.75 -9.59
CA ALA A 395 6.95 49.68 -10.13
C ALA A 395 6.13 48.47 -10.62
N ILE A 396 5.12 48.04 -9.86
CA ILE A 396 4.21 46.93 -10.23
C ILE A 396 3.38 47.31 -11.46
N GLY A 397 2.96 48.59 -11.58
CA GLY A 397 2.27 49.12 -12.75
C GLY A 397 3.04 48.97 -14.07
N ASN A 398 4.38 48.92 -14.01
CA ASN A 398 5.25 48.68 -15.17
C ASN A 398 5.46 47.18 -15.49
N LEU A 399 4.93 46.27 -14.66
CA LEU A 399 5.00 44.81 -14.84
C LEU A 399 3.68 44.21 -15.33
N VAL A 400 2.67 45.05 -15.59
CA VAL A 400 1.37 44.64 -16.15
C VAL A 400 1.57 43.88 -17.47
N ASP A 401 0.74 42.87 -17.68
CA ASP A 401 0.77 41.87 -18.75
C ASP A 401 2.05 41.01 -18.80
N THR A 402 2.88 41.05 -17.75
CA THR A 402 4.06 40.18 -17.61
C THR A 402 3.75 38.96 -16.76
N SER A 403 4.10 37.80 -17.31
CA SER A 403 3.95 36.46 -16.72
C SER A 403 5.19 36.01 -15.95
N TYR A 404 5.01 35.42 -14.77
CA TYR A 404 6.07 34.95 -13.88
C TYR A 404 5.82 33.51 -13.41
N GLY A 405 6.83 32.64 -13.51
CA GLY A 405 6.73 31.25 -13.06
C GLY A 405 6.77 31.11 -11.53
N THR A 406 7.47 32.01 -10.83
CA THR A 406 7.54 32.02 -9.37
C THR A 406 7.40 33.42 -8.76
N TRP A 407 7.02 33.44 -7.49
CA TRP A 407 6.95 34.59 -6.59
C TRP A 407 8.33 35.24 -6.37
N LYS A 408 9.41 34.46 -6.50
CA LYS A 408 10.80 34.96 -6.51
C LYS A 408 11.11 35.77 -7.77
N ASP A 409 10.54 35.39 -8.92
CA ASP A 409 10.69 36.14 -10.18
C ASP A 409 9.93 37.48 -10.11
N ILE A 410 8.73 37.48 -9.51
CA ILE A 410 7.96 38.70 -9.24
C ILE A 410 8.75 39.65 -8.32
N GLU A 411 9.27 39.16 -7.19
CA GLU A 411 10.07 40.00 -6.28
C GLU A 411 11.31 40.56 -6.96
N THR A 412 12.01 39.71 -7.73
CA THR A 412 13.19 40.10 -8.49
C THR A 412 12.87 41.20 -9.50
N ALA A 413 11.75 41.10 -10.22
CA ALA A 413 11.31 42.12 -11.16
C ALA A 413 10.94 43.45 -10.46
N ILE A 414 10.30 43.40 -9.29
CA ILE A 414 9.95 44.60 -8.51
C ILE A 414 11.21 45.27 -7.97
N ARG A 415 12.16 44.51 -7.38
CA ARG A 415 13.44 45.04 -6.91
C ARG A 415 14.27 45.67 -8.03
N GLN A 416 14.24 45.10 -9.24
CA GLN A 416 14.87 45.69 -10.42
C GLN A 416 14.25 47.04 -10.84
N GLN A 417 12.98 47.29 -10.52
CA GLN A 417 12.28 48.54 -10.88
C GLN A 417 12.28 49.59 -9.76
N ALA A 418 11.99 49.20 -8.51
CA ALA A 418 11.89 50.08 -7.36
C ALA A 418 13.25 50.31 -6.64
N GLY A 419 14.22 49.41 -6.85
CA GLY A 419 15.38 49.26 -5.98
C GLY A 419 15.04 48.52 -4.68
N ASP A 420 16.07 48.12 -3.92
CA ASP A 420 15.88 47.34 -2.70
C ASP A 420 15.28 48.15 -1.54
N ALA A 421 15.69 49.41 -1.37
CA ALA A 421 15.34 50.21 -0.19
C ALA A 421 13.82 50.38 0.04
N PRO A 422 12.95 50.62 -0.98
CA PRO A 422 11.51 50.62 -0.79
C PRO A 422 10.95 49.26 -0.41
N VAL A 423 11.49 48.16 -0.97
CA VAL A 423 11.01 46.79 -0.69
C VAL A 423 11.38 46.40 0.74
N ASP A 424 12.59 46.74 1.17
CA ASP A 424 13.09 46.46 2.51
C ASP A 424 12.41 47.35 3.57
N ALA A 425 12.05 48.60 3.23
CA ALA A 425 11.27 49.48 4.11
C ALA A 425 9.86 48.95 4.39
N LEU A 426 9.21 48.33 3.39
CA LEU A 426 7.92 47.67 3.58
C LEU A 426 8.06 46.33 4.31
N ALA A 427 9.10 45.56 4.02
CA ALA A 427 9.40 44.33 4.77
C ALA A 427 9.65 44.59 6.26
N ALA A 428 10.23 45.74 6.63
CA ALA A 428 10.44 46.15 8.03
C ALA A 428 9.12 46.43 8.79
N GLU A 429 8.02 46.72 8.07
CA GLU A 429 6.66 46.88 8.59
C GLU A 429 5.83 45.59 8.35
N ASN A 430 6.50 44.44 8.20
CA ASN A 430 5.95 43.11 7.87
C ASN A 430 5.14 43.03 6.55
N LEU A 431 5.28 44.01 5.65
CA LEU A 431 4.52 44.07 4.41
C LEU A 431 5.30 43.47 3.22
N ASN A 432 5.14 42.17 2.99
CA ASN A 432 5.76 41.50 1.83
C ASN A 432 4.97 41.77 0.54
N ILE A 433 5.53 42.59 -0.33
CA ILE A 433 4.87 43.09 -1.54
C ILE A 433 4.49 42.00 -2.56
N PRO A 434 5.35 41.03 -2.94
CA PRO A 434 4.95 39.92 -3.82
C PRO A 434 3.75 39.13 -3.28
N LYS A 435 3.72 38.84 -1.96
CA LYS A 435 2.57 38.21 -1.30
C LYS A 435 1.33 39.13 -1.30
N LEU A 436 1.53 40.43 -1.17
CA LEU A 436 0.46 41.42 -1.16
C LEU A 436 -0.14 41.69 -2.54
N ILE A 437 0.66 41.61 -3.60
CA ILE A 437 0.18 41.57 -4.98
C ILE A 437 -0.74 40.37 -5.15
N LEU A 438 -0.29 39.15 -4.79
CA LEU A 438 -1.13 37.96 -4.86
C LEU A 438 -2.43 38.10 -4.04
N ARG A 439 -2.37 38.71 -2.84
CA ARG A 439 -3.53 38.97 -1.97
C ARG A 439 -4.58 39.91 -2.58
N TYR A 440 -4.15 40.93 -3.34
CA TYR A 440 -5.05 41.93 -3.95
C TYR A 440 -5.02 41.91 -5.48
N ALA A 441 -4.60 40.81 -6.12
CA ALA A 441 -4.42 40.75 -7.57
C ALA A 441 -5.72 40.72 -8.37
N SER A 442 -6.86 40.58 -7.68
CA SER A 442 -8.16 40.36 -8.30
C SER A 442 -9.27 41.21 -7.66
N PRO A 443 -10.02 42.00 -8.46
CA PRO A 443 -11.31 42.57 -8.08
C PRO A 443 -12.46 41.54 -8.19
N ASN A 444 -12.13 40.27 -8.39
CA ASN A 444 -13.06 39.19 -8.62
C ASN A 444 -12.75 38.06 -7.62
N PRO A 445 -13.69 37.60 -6.76
CA PRO A 445 -13.53 36.35 -6.02
C PRO A 445 -13.54 35.11 -6.94
N VAL A 446 -13.75 35.32 -8.25
CA VAL A 446 -12.99 34.61 -9.28
C VAL A 446 -11.48 34.93 -9.08
N ASN A 447 -10.75 35.59 -9.99
CA ASN A 447 -9.27 35.54 -10.23
C ASN A 447 -8.18 35.54 -9.08
N LEU A 448 -8.47 35.35 -7.79
CA LEU A 448 -7.72 34.38 -6.93
C LEU A 448 -8.09 32.92 -7.26
N SER A 449 -9.08 32.77 -8.14
CA SER A 449 -9.69 31.52 -8.53
C SER A 449 -8.72 30.67 -9.28
N HIS A 450 -8.77 29.42 -8.86
CA HIS A 450 -8.29 28.30 -9.60
C HIS A 450 -6.76 28.25 -9.75
N PRO A 451 -6.05 27.60 -8.80
CA PRO A 451 -5.67 26.23 -9.14
C PRO A 451 -6.94 25.50 -9.58
N GLU A 452 -7.11 25.21 -10.88
CA GLU A 452 -8.35 24.60 -11.41
C GLU A 452 -8.80 23.55 -10.41
N TYR A 453 -9.93 23.84 -9.72
CA TYR A 453 -10.27 23.13 -8.49
C TYR A 453 -10.33 21.67 -8.90
N ASP A 454 -9.41 20.87 -8.37
CA ASP A 454 -9.20 19.56 -8.93
C ASP A 454 -10.40 18.72 -8.48
N GLU A 455 -11.39 18.60 -9.38
CA GLU A 455 -12.71 18.04 -9.05
C GLU A 455 -12.58 16.61 -8.51
N GLU A 456 -11.55 15.88 -8.98
CA GLU A 456 -11.12 14.60 -8.44
C GLU A 456 -10.61 14.74 -6.98
N THR A 457 -9.68 15.65 -6.68
CA THR A 457 -9.22 15.91 -5.31
C THR A 457 -10.36 16.30 -4.38
N ILE A 458 -11.24 17.23 -4.79
CA ILE A 458 -12.38 17.67 -3.96
C ILE A 458 -13.36 16.53 -3.74
N SER A 459 -13.71 15.75 -4.77
CA SER A 459 -14.64 14.62 -4.64
C SER A 459 -14.05 13.46 -3.85
N THR A 460 -12.76 13.16 -4.00
CA THR A 460 -12.05 12.16 -3.19
C THR A 460 -11.87 12.61 -1.74
N TRP A 461 -11.51 13.87 -1.50
CA TRP A 461 -11.47 14.46 -0.15
C TRP A 461 -12.83 14.36 0.53
N LYS A 462 -13.90 14.75 -0.19
CA LYS A 462 -15.28 14.62 0.27
C LYS A 462 -15.64 13.18 0.63
N LYS A 463 -15.28 12.19 -0.21
CA LYS A 463 -15.51 10.76 0.06
C LYS A 463 -14.86 10.33 1.38
N PHE A 464 -13.58 10.66 1.57
CA PHE A 464 -12.85 10.34 2.80
C PHE A 464 -13.36 11.11 4.03
N ALA A 465 -13.78 12.37 3.86
CA ALA A 465 -14.42 13.17 4.91
C ALA A 465 -15.78 12.58 5.34
N GLN A 466 -16.57 12.08 4.38
CA GLN A 466 -17.81 11.34 4.64
C GLN A 466 -17.55 10.02 5.34
N ASP A 467 -16.56 9.23 4.92
CA ASP A 467 -16.18 7.98 5.60
C ASP A 467 -15.77 8.21 7.05
N HIS A 468 -15.01 9.28 7.33
CA HIS A 468 -14.57 9.65 8.66
C HIS A 468 -15.71 10.08 9.57
N ILE A 469 -16.49 11.10 9.17
CA ILE A 469 -17.59 11.64 9.99
C ILE A 469 -18.67 10.58 10.23
N ALA A 470 -18.91 9.70 9.25
CA ALA A 470 -19.83 8.58 9.39
C ALA A 470 -19.40 7.65 10.53
N LEU A 471 -18.10 7.45 10.76
CA LEU A 471 -17.59 6.61 11.85
C LEU A 471 -17.67 7.26 13.25
N PHE A 472 -18.20 8.49 13.40
CA PHE A 472 -18.37 9.15 14.70
C PHE A 472 -18.97 8.26 15.82
N PRO A 473 -20.05 7.48 15.62
CA PRO A 473 -20.65 6.68 16.70
C PRO A 473 -19.73 5.52 17.14
N TYR A 474 -18.97 4.96 16.20
CA TYR A 474 -17.94 3.95 16.43
C TYR A 474 -16.73 4.55 17.16
N LEU A 475 -16.23 5.68 16.66
CA LEU A 475 -15.12 6.45 17.23
C LEU A 475 -15.38 6.90 18.66
N LYS A 476 -16.55 7.52 18.93
CA LYS A 476 -16.95 7.98 20.26
C LYS A 476 -17.12 6.83 21.26
N THR A 477 -17.55 5.65 20.78
CA THR A 477 -17.61 4.44 21.60
C THR A 477 -16.21 3.94 21.98
N TYR A 478 -15.27 3.89 21.04
CA TYR A 478 -13.88 3.55 21.34
C TYR A 478 -13.13 4.63 22.13
N ALA A 479 -13.50 5.90 21.99
CA ALA A 479 -13.01 6.99 22.82
C ALA A 479 -13.38 6.77 24.28
N LYS A 480 -14.65 6.38 24.57
CA LYS A 480 -15.06 5.98 25.91
C LYS A 480 -14.27 4.77 26.43
N GLU A 481 -14.07 3.71 25.63
CA GLU A 481 -13.20 2.60 26.06
C GLU A 481 -11.76 3.08 26.39
N SER A 482 -11.25 4.06 25.65
CA SER A 482 -9.93 4.64 25.92
C SER A 482 -9.89 5.40 27.24
N THR A 483 -10.86 6.27 27.53
CA THR A 483 -10.98 6.94 28.83
C THR A 483 -11.16 5.93 29.99
N GLU A 484 -11.96 4.88 29.78
CA GLU A 484 -12.28 3.89 30.81
C GLU A 484 -11.20 2.81 31.02
N THR A 485 -10.31 2.58 30.04
CA THR A 485 -9.34 1.46 30.10
C THR A 485 -7.91 1.80 29.66
N GLY A 486 -7.72 2.87 28.90
CA GLY A 486 -6.46 3.25 28.26
C GLY A 486 -6.05 2.34 27.10
N LEU A 487 -6.97 1.59 26.50
CA LEU A 487 -6.75 0.98 25.19
C LEU A 487 -6.86 2.05 24.09
N PRO A 488 -5.99 2.06 23.08
CA PRO A 488 -6.07 3.05 22.01
C PRO A 488 -7.19 2.69 21.01
N ILE A 489 -7.66 3.69 20.27
CA ILE A 489 -8.53 3.48 19.11
C ILE A 489 -7.74 2.77 18.00
N MET A 490 -6.56 3.31 17.66
CA MET A 490 -5.61 2.72 16.72
C MET A 490 -4.74 1.66 17.43
N ARG A 491 -4.82 0.39 17.01
CA ARG A 491 -4.28 -0.78 17.71
C ARG A 491 -3.28 -1.54 16.85
N HIS A 492 -2.13 -1.84 17.41
CA HIS A 492 -1.18 -2.77 16.79
C HIS A 492 -1.79 -4.17 16.77
N MET A 493 -1.64 -4.89 15.65
CA MET A 493 -2.05 -6.29 15.44
C MET A 493 -1.86 -7.22 16.65
N ILE A 494 -0.74 -7.08 17.38
CA ILE A 494 -0.38 -7.88 18.56
C ILE A 494 -1.35 -7.73 19.75
N LEU A 495 -2.14 -6.65 19.83
CA LEU A 495 -3.14 -6.46 20.90
C LEU A 495 -4.33 -7.43 20.74
N LEU A 496 -4.67 -7.82 19.51
CA LEU A 496 -5.79 -8.72 19.21
C LEU A 496 -5.31 -10.15 18.94
N TYR A 497 -4.16 -10.31 18.28
CA TYR A 497 -3.61 -11.61 17.88
C TYR A 497 -2.22 -11.87 18.50
N PRO A 498 -2.07 -11.84 19.84
CA PRO A 498 -0.78 -11.93 20.51
C PRO A 498 -0.06 -13.27 20.36
N ASN A 499 -0.72 -14.29 19.81
CA ASN A 499 -0.19 -15.66 19.63
C ASN A 499 -0.05 -16.06 18.15
N ASP A 500 -0.31 -15.15 17.20
CA ASP A 500 -0.09 -15.44 15.78
C ASP A 500 1.42 -15.37 15.48
N PRO A 501 2.06 -16.44 14.98
CA PRO A 501 3.50 -16.47 14.75
C PRO A 501 3.95 -15.52 13.64
N ASN A 502 3.06 -15.16 12.70
CA ASN A 502 3.37 -14.15 11.69
C ASN A 502 3.49 -12.78 12.37
N ILE A 503 2.60 -12.49 13.33
CA ILE A 503 2.58 -11.21 14.07
C ILE A 503 3.67 -11.12 15.15
N GLN A 504 4.10 -12.26 15.70
CA GLN A 504 5.20 -12.30 16.67
C GLN A 504 6.59 -12.19 16.01
N ASN A 505 6.82 -12.93 14.92
CA ASN A 505 8.16 -13.14 14.36
C ASN A 505 8.39 -12.29 13.10
N GLY A 506 7.37 -12.16 12.26
CA GLY A 506 7.39 -11.43 11.00
C GLY A 506 7.78 -12.21 9.76
N ILE A 507 7.47 -11.58 8.63
CA ILE A 507 8.06 -11.83 7.30
C ILE A 507 9.54 -11.38 7.35
N PRO A 508 10.51 -12.17 6.83
CA PRO A 508 11.94 -11.86 6.93
C PRO A 508 12.40 -10.53 6.29
N ASP A 509 13.53 -10.02 6.78
CA ASP A 509 14.30 -8.90 6.18
C ASP A 509 14.68 -9.20 4.72
N ASN A 510 14.64 -8.17 3.86
CA ASN A 510 15.19 -8.24 2.50
C ASN A 510 16.42 -7.32 2.32
N ALA A 511 17.26 -7.57 1.31
CA ALA A 511 18.58 -6.96 1.15
C ALA A 511 18.52 -5.43 0.94
N VAL A 512 17.40 -4.91 0.41
CA VAL A 512 17.15 -3.45 0.28
C VAL A 512 17.26 -2.78 1.65
N PHE A 513 16.75 -3.41 2.71
CA PHE A 513 16.78 -2.84 4.05
C PHE A 513 18.21 -2.63 4.59
N LYS A 514 19.16 -3.53 4.31
CA LYS A 514 20.57 -3.39 4.74
C LYS A 514 21.23 -2.13 4.19
N THR A 515 20.85 -1.69 2.99
CA THR A 515 21.41 -0.50 2.34
C THR A 515 20.95 0.80 3.00
N PHE A 516 19.80 0.82 3.67
CA PHE A 516 19.16 2.05 4.16
C PHE A 516 19.01 2.15 5.69
N SER A 517 19.02 1.04 6.44
CA SER A 517 18.92 1.08 7.92
C SER A 517 20.27 1.04 8.65
N GLY A 518 21.33 0.58 7.98
CA GLY A 518 22.68 0.48 8.53
C GLY A 518 22.87 -0.60 9.62
N GLN A 519 21.83 -1.34 10.03
CA GLN A 519 21.93 -2.45 10.97
C GLN A 519 20.99 -3.61 10.63
N ALA A 520 21.51 -4.84 10.77
CA ALA A 520 20.70 -6.05 10.72
C ALA A 520 19.80 -6.13 11.95
N SER A 521 18.51 -5.84 11.77
CA SER A 521 17.47 -5.99 12.78
C SER A 521 16.91 -7.40 12.67
N HIS A 522 17.58 -8.39 13.28
CA HIS A 522 17.29 -9.83 13.14
C HIS A 522 15.84 -10.28 13.43
N ILE A 523 14.93 -9.40 13.87
CA ILE A 523 13.54 -9.70 14.23
C ILE A 523 12.64 -8.46 13.99
N ARG A 524 11.92 -8.38 12.85
CA ARG A 524 10.54 -7.84 12.73
C ARG A 524 10.01 -7.78 11.27
N PRO A 525 8.69 -7.95 11.05
CA PRO A 525 8.05 -7.81 9.74
C PRO A 525 7.93 -6.35 9.28
N TYR A 526 8.19 -6.08 8.00
CA TYR A 526 7.91 -4.76 7.41
C TYR A 526 6.45 -4.54 6.99
N ASN A 527 5.73 -5.57 6.54
CA ASN A 527 4.34 -5.41 6.08
C ASN A 527 3.36 -5.04 7.20
N GLU A 528 3.58 -5.59 8.40
CA GLU A 528 2.68 -5.41 9.53
C GLU A 528 2.80 -4.05 10.20
N MET A 529 3.97 -3.38 10.13
CA MET A 529 4.13 -2.04 10.73
C MET A 529 3.22 -1.00 10.09
N PHE A 530 2.77 -1.25 8.86
CA PHE A 530 1.90 -0.37 8.08
C PHE A 530 0.49 -0.95 7.87
N GLN A 531 0.03 -1.81 8.78
CA GLN A 531 -1.38 -2.17 8.92
C GLN A 531 -1.77 -2.22 10.41
N TYR A 532 -3.00 -1.83 10.72
CA TYR A 532 -3.44 -1.66 12.10
C TYR A 532 -4.92 -1.99 12.26
N PHE A 533 -5.32 -2.29 13.49
CA PHE A 533 -6.73 -2.34 13.86
C PHE A 533 -7.21 -0.93 14.22
N PHE A 534 -8.35 -0.53 13.69
CA PHE A 534 -9.06 0.69 14.07
C PHE A 534 -10.30 0.27 14.85
N GLY A 535 -10.28 0.38 16.17
CA GLY A 535 -11.18 -0.38 17.05
C GLY A 535 -10.78 -1.86 17.10
N ASN A 536 -11.75 -2.79 17.20
CA ASN A 536 -11.48 -4.24 17.11
C ASN A 536 -11.94 -4.84 15.77
N GLU A 537 -12.87 -4.17 15.11
CA GLU A 537 -13.63 -4.72 14.00
C GLU A 537 -12.92 -4.50 12.66
N LEU A 538 -12.29 -3.34 12.47
CA LEU A 538 -11.67 -2.91 11.21
C LEU A 538 -10.15 -3.07 11.23
N LEU A 539 -9.59 -3.74 10.22
CA LEU A 539 -8.17 -3.82 9.89
C LEU A 539 -7.89 -2.92 8.69
N VAL A 540 -7.03 -1.92 8.87
CA VAL A 540 -6.69 -0.90 7.87
C VAL A 540 -5.26 -1.13 7.37
N ALA A 541 -5.06 -1.13 6.06
CA ALA A 541 -3.77 -1.38 5.42
C ALA A 541 -3.52 -0.40 4.26
N PRO A 542 -3.07 0.84 4.53
CA PRO A 542 -2.94 1.89 3.50
C PRO A 542 -1.94 1.53 2.39
N ILE A 543 -2.14 2.09 1.20
CA ILE A 543 -1.10 2.15 0.16
C ILE A 543 -0.08 3.22 0.58
N ILE A 544 1.20 2.87 0.58
CA ILE A 544 2.30 3.65 1.20
C ILE A 544 3.51 3.85 0.27
N ASN A 545 3.36 3.52 -1.01
CA ASN A 545 4.37 3.69 -2.05
C ASN A 545 3.72 4.50 -3.20
N PRO A 546 4.49 5.35 -3.91
CA PRO A 546 3.99 6.08 -5.07
C PRO A 546 3.68 5.14 -6.23
N GLN A 547 2.67 5.50 -7.04
CA GLN A 547 2.20 4.82 -8.24
C GLN A 547 1.66 3.40 -8.04
N GLU A 548 1.60 2.90 -6.81
CA GLU A 548 1.00 1.61 -6.48
C GLU A 548 -0.53 1.72 -6.37
N THR A 549 -1.22 0.72 -6.91
CA THR A 549 -2.68 0.53 -6.78
C THR A 549 -3.04 -0.74 -6.00
N SER A 550 -2.03 -1.44 -5.45
CA SER A 550 -2.26 -2.62 -4.60
C SER A 550 -1.14 -2.81 -3.59
N ARG A 551 -1.38 -3.66 -2.58
CA ARG A 551 -0.33 -4.14 -1.69
C ARG A 551 -0.64 -5.52 -1.08
N PRO A 552 0.38 -6.26 -0.63
CA PRO A 552 0.18 -7.34 0.33
C PRO A 552 -0.44 -6.83 1.64
N VAL A 553 -1.46 -7.55 2.14
CA VAL A 553 -2.13 -7.33 3.43
C VAL A 553 -2.27 -8.64 4.17
N TYR A 554 -1.75 -8.73 5.40
CA TYR A 554 -1.88 -9.92 6.23
C TYR A 554 -3.23 -9.92 6.97
N LEU A 555 -4.06 -10.91 6.67
CA LEU A 555 -5.30 -11.20 7.39
C LEU A 555 -5.03 -12.30 8.43
N PRO A 556 -5.18 -12.03 9.75
CA PRO A 556 -5.02 -13.02 10.81
C PRO A 556 -6.09 -14.12 10.76
N LYS A 557 -6.00 -15.14 11.62
CA LYS A 557 -7.01 -16.21 11.69
C LYS A 557 -8.44 -15.67 11.90
N GLY A 558 -9.35 -16.00 10.97
CA GLY A 558 -10.76 -15.64 11.04
C GLY A 558 -11.35 -15.39 9.64
N THR A 559 -12.66 -15.22 9.56
CA THR A 559 -13.32 -14.74 8.34
C THR A 559 -13.25 -13.21 8.29
N TRP A 560 -12.88 -12.66 7.14
CA TRP A 560 -12.71 -11.23 6.88
C TRP A 560 -13.51 -10.81 5.65
N TYR A 561 -13.89 -9.54 5.59
CA TYR A 561 -14.59 -8.94 4.47
C TYR A 561 -13.92 -7.62 4.11
N ASN A 562 -13.54 -7.41 2.85
CA ASN A 562 -13.21 -6.05 2.39
C ASN A 562 -14.48 -5.19 2.52
N ILE A 563 -14.41 -4.07 3.23
CA ILE A 563 -15.62 -3.28 3.55
C ILE A 563 -16.18 -2.52 2.34
N GLN A 564 -15.40 -2.34 1.28
CA GLN A 564 -15.83 -1.66 0.06
C GLN A 564 -16.31 -2.67 -0.98
N THR A 565 -15.47 -3.64 -1.38
CA THR A 565 -15.81 -4.65 -2.40
C THR A 565 -16.77 -5.73 -1.89
N ARG A 566 -16.91 -5.86 -0.57
CA ARG A 566 -17.69 -6.90 0.14
C ARG A 566 -17.19 -8.32 -0.08
N GLU A 567 -15.97 -8.49 -0.59
CA GLU A 567 -15.36 -9.81 -0.80
C GLU A 567 -14.95 -10.47 0.51
N ARG A 568 -15.28 -11.76 0.65
CA ARG A 568 -14.99 -12.61 1.82
C ARG A 568 -13.64 -13.31 1.66
N PHE A 569 -12.82 -13.29 2.70
CA PHE A 569 -11.50 -13.92 2.76
C PHE A 569 -11.38 -14.75 4.05
N ILE A 570 -10.68 -15.88 4.00
CA ILE A 570 -10.46 -16.75 5.17
C ILE A 570 -8.99 -16.69 5.60
N GLY A 571 -8.72 -16.02 6.71
CA GLY A 571 -7.40 -15.98 7.30
C GLY A 571 -7.11 -17.21 8.18
N PRO A 572 -5.83 -17.54 8.42
CA PRO A 572 -4.70 -16.66 8.20
C PRO A 572 -4.14 -16.75 6.77
N GLN A 573 -4.00 -15.63 6.08
CA GLN A 573 -3.33 -15.52 4.76
C GLN A 573 -2.88 -14.07 4.50
N THR A 574 -1.82 -13.87 3.72
CA THR A 574 -1.59 -12.57 3.08
C THR A 574 -2.31 -12.58 1.75
N ILE A 575 -3.24 -11.65 1.57
CA ILE A 575 -3.88 -11.38 0.28
C ILE A 575 -3.15 -10.23 -0.41
N ILE A 576 -3.48 -10.01 -1.68
CA ILE A 576 -3.20 -8.73 -2.32
C ILE A 576 -4.49 -7.93 -2.30
N ALA A 577 -4.44 -6.77 -1.66
CA ALA A 577 -5.54 -5.82 -1.62
C ALA A 577 -5.27 -4.71 -2.64
N GLU A 578 -6.21 -4.54 -3.56
CA GLU A 578 -6.24 -3.46 -4.54
C GLU A 578 -6.96 -2.24 -3.93
N ALA A 579 -6.54 -1.04 -4.32
CA ALA A 579 -7.15 0.24 -3.96
C ALA A 579 -6.74 1.36 -4.94
N GLN A 580 -7.72 1.92 -5.65
CA GLN A 580 -7.57 3.15 -6.43
C GLN A 580 -7.32 4.38 -5.54
N LEU A 581 -7.04 5.55 -6.10
CA LEU A 581 -6.68 6.76 -5.32
C LEU A 581 -7.75 7.18 -4.32
N ASP A 582 -9.03 6.93 -4.62
CA ASP A 582 -10.17 7.20 -3.75
C ASP A 582 -10.51 6.03 -2.81
N GLU A 583 -9.63 5.04 -2.69
CA GLU A 583 -9.84 3.83 -1.91
C GLU A 583 -8.70 3.58 -0.92
N ILE A 584 -9.00 2.81 0.13
CA ILE A 584 -8.03 2.31 1.10
C ILE A 584 -8.40 0.87 1.47
N PRO A 585 -7.44 -0.07 1.48
CA PRO A 585 -7.71 -1.43 1.92
C PRO A 585 -8.14 -1.48 3.40
N VAL A 586 -9.43 -1.74 3.62
CA VAL A 586 -10.01 -1.91 4.96
C VAL A 586 -10.84 -3.18 5.01
N PHE A 587 -10.61 -4.00 6.04
CA PHE A 587 -11.21 -5.32 6.21
C PHE A 587 -11.93 -5.41 7.55
N SER A 588 -13.19 -5.83 7.53
CA SER A 588 -13.99 -6.09 8.73
C SER A 588 -14.00 -7.58 9.06
N LYS A 589 -13.95 -7.95 10.34
CA LYS A 589 -14.05 -9.36 10.75
C LYS A 589 -15.52 -9.84 10.68
N ALA A 590 -15.73 -11.13 10.43
CA ALA A 590 -17.02 -11.77 10.73
C ALA A 590 -17.46 -11.53 12.18
N GLY A 591 -18.76 -11.31 12.36
CA GLY A 591 -19.39 -10.90 13.62
C GLY A 591 -19.30 -9.40 13.93
N SER A 592 -18.51 -8.62 13.17
CA SER A 592 -18.39 -7.18 13.40
C SER A 592 -19.68 -6.42 13.09
N ILE A 593 -19.99 -5.43 13.93
CA ILE A 593 -21.12 -4.51 13.79
C ILE A 593 -20.57 -3.09 13.82
N ILE A 594 -20.71 -2.35 12.72
CA ILE A 594 -20.21 -0.98 12.55
C ILE A 594 -21.40 0.00 12.52
N PRO A 595 -21.65 0.78 13.58
CA PRO A 595 -22.61 1.87 13.55
C PRO A 595 -21.99 3.10 12.86
N ARG A 596 -22.76 3.72 11.95
CA ARG A 596 -22.40 4.94 11.23
C ARG A 596 -23.51 5.98 11.25
N LEU A 597 -23.15 7.26 11.21
CA LEU A 597 -24.10 8.33 10.88
C LEU A 597 -24.56 8.23 9.41
N ASP A 598 -25.63 8.94 9.09
CA ASP A 598 -26.05 9.24 7.72
C ASP A 598 -24.92 9.96 6.95
N PRO A 599 -24.52 9.48 5.75
CA PRO A 599 -23.50 10.14 4.92
C PRO A 599 -23.83 11.59 4.48
N ALA A 600 -25.06 12.05 4.70
CA ALA A 600 -25.47 13.43 4.47
C ALA A 600 -25.02 14.42 5.56
N VAL A 601 -24.58 13.96 6.73
CA VAL A 601 -24.14 14.83 7.84
C VAL A 601 -22.90 15.64 7.44
N GLU A 602 -23.02 16.96 7.54
CA GLU A 602 -22.00 17.93 7.12
C GLU A 602 -21.15 18.48 8.27
N THR A 603 -21.61 18.32 9.52
CA THR A 603 -20.90 18.71 10.73
C THR A 603 -21.36 17.88 11.93
N LEU A 604 -20.57 17.86 13.01
CA LEU A 604 -20.93 17.27 14.31
C LEU A 604 -21.30 18.36 15.33
N ASN A 605 -21.20 19.64 14.95
CA ASN A 605 -21.72 20.75 15.75
C ASN A 605 -23.23 20.84 15.54
N VAL A 606 -24.02 20.77 16.62
CA VAL A 606 -25.47 20.96 16.53
C VAL A 606 -25.78 22.45 16.33
N ILE A 607 -26.56 22.80 15.30
CA ILE A 607 -26.77 24.18 14.85
C ILE A 607 -28.21 24.47 14.43
N ASP A 608 -28.68 25.70 14.67
CA ASP A 608 -30.00 26.18 14.24
C ASP A 608 -30.01 26.62 12.74
N ASN A 609 -29.38 25.87 11.84
CA ASN A 609 -29.24 26.21 10.42
C ASN A 609 -29.75 25.08 9.49
N PRO A 610 -30.98 25.18 8.93
CA PRO A 610 -31.63 24.09 8.19
C PRO A 610 -31.02 23.80 6.80
N ASP A 611 -30.07 24.62 6.32
CA ASP A 611 -29.37 24.39 5.05
C ASP A 611 -28.11 23.52 5.21
N ILE A 612 -27.74 23.15 6.45
CA ILE A 612 -26.57 22.33 6.80
C ILE A 612 -27.05 21.17 7.69
N ILE A 613 -26.75 19.93 7.31
CA ILE A 613 -27.24 18.75 8.04
C ILE A 613 -26.30 18.40 9.20
N ASP A 614 -26.85 18.30 10.42
CA ASP A 614 -26.15 17.86 11.63
C ASP A 614 -26.71 16.50 12.15
N PRO A 615 -26.12 15.87 13.19
CA PRO A 615 -26.56 14.55 13.65
C PRO A 615 -27.98 14.49 14.23
N SER A 616 -28.61 15.63 14.50
CA SER A 616 -29.94 15.75 15.10
C SER A 616 -31.09 15.82 14.09
N ASP A 617 -30.83 16.26 12.84
CA ASP A 617 -31.88 16.49 11.83
C ASP A 617 -32.64 15.21 11.42
N ASN A 618 -31.90 14.11 11.21
CA ASN A 618 -32.46 12.86 10.68
C ASN A 618 -32.61 11.76 11.73
N ASN A 619 -31.77 11.73 12.79
CA ASN A 619 -31.65 10.63 13.76
C ASN A 619 -31.62 9.22 13.11
N ILE A 620 -31.00 9.11 11.92
CA ILE A 620 -30.77 7.86 11.20
C ILE A 620 -29.39 7.32 11.57
N LEU A 621 -29.35 6.06 12.00
CA LEU A 621 -28.11 5.31 12.19
C LEU A 621 -28.01 4.17 11.18
N HIS A 622 -26.96 4.18 10.37
CA HIS A 622 -26.60 3.05 9.52
C HIS A 622 -25.89 2.00 10.38
N ILE A 623 -26.25 0.72 10.23
CA ILE A 623 -25.57 -0.38 10.93
C ILE A 623 -25.13 -1.42 9.91
N GLU A 624 -23.84 -1.56 9.72
CA GLU A 624 -23.26 -2.62 8.88
C GLU A 624 -22.91 -3.83 9.75
N VAL A 625 -23.46 -5.00 9.42
CA VAL A 625 -23.17 -6.26 10.11
C VAL A 625 -22.48 -7.20 9.14
N PHE A 626 -21.30 -7.69 9.52
CA PHE A 626 -20.56 -8.67 8.72
C PHE A 626 -20.85 -10.07 9.27
N SER A 627 -21.50 -10.93 8.46
CA SER A 627 -22.00 -12.24 8.91
C SER A 627 -20.89 -13.28 9.13
N GLY A 628 -21.25 -14.54 9.37
CA GLY A 628 -20.32 -15.67 9.54
C GLY A 628 -19.91 -15.99 10.99
N GLU A 629 -19.95 -15.02 11.91
CA GLU A 629 -19.73 -15.25 13.35
C GLU A 629 -20.79 -14.48 14.18
N ASN A 630 -20.98 -14.88 15.44
CA ASN A 630 -21.75 -14.09 16.41
C ASN A 630 -20.96 -12.85 16.83
N GLY A 631 -21.64 -11.74 17.11
CA GLY A 631 -20.98 -10.56 17.63
C GLY A 631 -21.92 -9.56 18.29
N SER A 632 -21.32 -8.55 18.93
CA SER A 632 -22.06 -7.53 19.66
C SER A 632 -21.26 -6.24 19.76
N PHE A 633 -21.93 -5.10 19.60
CA PHE A 633 -21.37 -3.77 19.79
C PHE A 633 -22.30 -2.98 20.71
N THR A 634 -21.76 -2.32 21.73
CA THR A 634 -22.56 -1.46 22.63
C THR A 634 -22.08 -0.03 22.48
N MET A 635 -22.95 0.84 21.98
CA MET A 635 -22.64 2.23 21.71
C MET A 635 -22.44 3.04 23.01
N VAL A 636 -21.80 4.20 22.88
CA VAL A 636 -21.55 5.14 23.99
C VAL A 636 -22.80 5.46 24.83
N ASP A 637 -23.97 5.55 24.18
CA ASP A 637 -25.27 5.88 24.76
C ASP A 637 -26.00 4.70 25.44
N GLY A 638 -25.45 3.49 25.33
CA GLY A 638 -26.03 2.26 25.89
C GLY A 638 -26.85 1.42 24.89
N THR A 639 -27.05 1.90 23.66
CA THR A 639 -27.68 1.09 22.59
C THR A 639 -26.85 -0.18 22.36
N ALA A 640 -27.46 -1.35 22.58
CA ALA A 640 -26.80 -2.63 22.43
C ALA A 640 -27.24 -3.30 21.12
N LEU A 641 -26.28 -3.51 20.22
CA LEU A 641 -26.42 -4.19 18.94
C LEU A 641 -25.86 -5.61 19.10
N VAL A 642 -26.65 -6.63 18.81
CA VAL A 642 -26.25 -8.04 18.95
C VAL A 642 -26.65 -8.81 17.69
N TYR A 643 -25.70 -9.49 17.05
CA TYR A 643 -25.93 -10.38 15.93
C TYR A 643 -25.63 -11.83 16.32
N SER A 644 -26.56 -12.72 16.01
CA SER A 644 -26.41 -14.17 16.14
C SER A 644 -26.49 -14.82 14.77
N HIS A 645 -25.42 -15.47 14.36
CA HIS A 645 -25.35 -16.19 13.09
C HIS A 645 -26.07 -17.54 13.18
N GLY A 646 -26.94 -17.82 12.22
CA GLY A 646 -27.63 -19.12 12.08
C GLY A 646 -27.28 -19.87 10.79
N GLY A 647 -26.54 -19.23 9.89
CA GLY A 647 -26.16 -19.73 8.56
C GLY A 647 -25.99 -18.57 7.57
N ASP A 648 -25.45 -18.83 6.39
CA ASP A 648 -25.30 -17.85 5.32
C ASP A 648 -26.66 -17.46 4.70
N MET A 649 -26.76 -16.23 4.21
CA MET A 649 -27.98 -15.71 3.57
C MET A 649 -27.98 -15.94 2.06
N ASP A 650 -29.13 -16.32 1.52
CA ASP A 650 -29.36 -16.53 0.09
C ASP A 650 -30.40 -15.56 -0.48
N LYS A 651 -30.58 -15.58 -1.81
CA LYS A 651 -31.54 -14.70 -2.51
C LYS A 651 -33.02 -14.95 -2.14
N ASN A 652 -33.32 -16.02 -1.41
CA ASN A 652 -34.67 -16.36 -0.94
C ASN A 652 -34.85 -16.08 0.57
N THR A 653 -33.84 -15.53 1.22
CA THR A 653 -33.88 -15.22 2.65
C THR A 653 -34.97 -14.18 2.91
N THR A 654 -35.74 -14.37 3.97
CA THR A 654 -36.79 -13.44 4.42
C THR A 654 -36.53 -13.05 5.87
N ALA A 655 -37.09 -11.92 6.31
CA ALA A 655 -36.93 -11.43 7.68
C ALA A 655 -38.27 -11.05 8.31
N THR A 656 -38.35 -11.22 9.63
CA THR A 656 -39.37 -10.60 10.47
C THR A 656 -38.73 -9.61 11.42
N VAL A 657 -39.34 -8.42 11.57
CA VAL A 657 -38.98 -7.40 12.58
C VAL A 657 -40.07 -7.42 13.64
N ASN A 658 -39.72 -7.61 14.91
CA ASN A 658 -40.66 -7.64 16.04
C ASN A 658 -41.87 -8.59 15.80
N GLN A 659 -41.60 -9.74 15.17
CA GLN A 659 -42.56 -10.78 14.75
C GLN A 659 -43.47 -10.43 13.54
N GLU A 660 -43.33 -9.25 12.93
CA GLU A 660 -44.04 -8.88 11.71
C GLU A 660 -43.13 -9.08 10.48
N SER A 661 -43.70 -9.54 9.36
CA SER A 661 -42.94 -9.75 8.11
C SER A 661 -42.58 -8.41 7.48
N VAL A 662 -41.31 -8.23 7.09
CA VAL A 662 -40.83 -7.03 6.40
C VAL A 662 -40.26 -7.37 5.03
N ASP A 663 -40.35 -6.41 4.11
CA ASP A 663 -39.62 -6.48 2.85
C ASP A 663 -38.13 -6.21 3.12
N ILE A 664 -37.25 -7.10 2.67
CA ILE A 664 -35.81 -6.87 2.66
C ILE A 664 -35.38 -6.42 1.26
N THR A 665 -34.49 -5.43 1.18
CA THR A 665 -33.93 -5.00 -0.10
C THR A 665 -32.63 -5.76 -0.37
N PRO A 666 -32.57 -6.70 -1.32
CA PRO A 666 -31.33 -7.36 -1.68
C PRO A 666 -30.41 -6.39 -2.43
N LEU A 667 -29.14 -6.39 -2.01
CA LEU A 667 -27.99 -5.78 -2.67
C LEU A 667 -27.06 -6.91 -3.15
N ASP A 668 -26.11 -6.65 -4.05
CA ASP A 668 -25.34 -7.74 -4.71
C ASP A 668 -24.65 -8.72 -3.74
N ASN A 669 -24.12 -8.22 -2.62
CA ASN A 669 -23.42 -8.98 -1.59
C ASN A 669 -23.98 -8.70 -0.16
N ALA A 670 -25.16 -8.07 -0.04
CA ALA A 670 -25.71 -7.63 1.25
C ALA A 670 -27.25 -7.49 1.23
N TYR A 671 -27.86 -7.25 2.39
CA TYR A 671 -29.32 -7.07 2.54
C TYR A 671 -29.60 -5.83 3.39
N LYS A 672 -30.42 -4.91 2.87
CA LYS A 672 -30.87 -3.71 3.60
C LYS A 672 -32.24 -3.93 4.25
N ILE A 673 -32.36 -3.54 5.51
CA ILE A 673 -33.61 -3.52 6.31
C ILE A 673 -33.73 -2.13 6.95
N GLU A 674 -34.95 -1.59 7.01
CA GLU A 674 -35.26 -0.34 7.73
C GLU A 674 -36.12 -0.64 8.96
N ALA A 675 -35.80 -0.01 10.10
CA ALA A 675 -36.50 -0.20 11.37
C ALA A 675 -36.34 1.03 12.29
N SER A 676 -36.96 1.03 13.47
CA SER A 676 -36.85 2.12 14.46
C SER A 676 -37.06 1.63 15.89
N GLY A 677 -36.39 2.27 16.87
CA GLY A 677 -36.47 1.91 18.28
C GLY A 677 -35.87 0.53 18.60
N ASP A 678 -36.39 -0.15 19.63
CA ASP A 678 -35.98 -1.52 19.98
C ASP A 678 -36.52 -2.54 18.95
N VAL A 679 -35.61 -3.38 18.42
CA VAL A 679 -35.82 -4.19 17.22
C VAL A 679 -35.25 -5.61 17.41
N GLU A 680 -36.09 -6.63 17.28
CA GLU A 680 -35.67 -8.03 17.12
C GLU A 680 -35.95 -8.49 15.68
N ILE A 681 -34.89 -8.69 14.90
CA ILE A 681 -34.91 -9.26 13.55
C ILE A 681 -34.64 -10.76 13.63
N THR A 682 -35.48 -11.57 13.01
CA THR A 682 -35.23 -13.00 12.77
C THR A 682 -35.23 -13.28 11.26
N PHE A 683 -34.17 -13.91 10.77
CA PHE A 683 -34.01 -14.32 9.37
C PHE A 683 -34.47 -15.78 9.16
N SER A 684 -34.97 -16.10 7.96
CA SER A 684 -35.42 -17.45 7.61
C SER A 684 -34.32 -18.51 7.67
N ASN A 685 -33.05 -18.11 7.54
CA ASN A 685 -31.88 -18.98 7.71
C ASN A 685 -31.50 -19.23 9.19
N GLY A 686 -32.26 -18.70 10.15
CA GLY A 686 -32.04 -18.86 11.58
C GLY A 686 -31.17 -17.78 12.24
N SER A 687 -30.53 -16.91 11.45
CA SER A 687 -29.79 -15.75 11.98
C SER A 687 -30.73 -14.76 12.68
N ARG A 688 -30.19 -13.96 13.60
CA ARG A 688 -30.94 -12.92 14.33
C ARG A 688 -30.11 -11.67 14.55
N MET A 689 -30.78 -10.53 14.63
CA MET A 689 -30.20 -9.28 15.09
C MET A 689 -31.11 -8.63 16.13
N ALA A 690 -30.56 -8.20 17.25
CA ALA A 690 -31.28 -7.47 18.28
C ALA A 690 -30.64 -6.08 18.48
N ILE A 691 -31.47 -5.05 18.50
CA ILE A 691 -31.15 -3.69 18.91
C ILE A 691 -31.99 -3.42 20.15
N THR A 692 -31.33 -3.07 21.26
CA THR A 692 -31.99 -2.88 22.56
C THR A 692 -31.44 -1.65 23.30
N ASN A 693 -32.27 -1.04 24.15
CA ASN A 693 -32.01 0.25 24.81
C ASN A 693 -31.81 1.40 23.80
N SER A 694 -32.53 1.34 22.68
CA SER A 694 -32.56 2.39 21.66
C SER A 694 -33.41 3.59 22.10
N PRO A 695 -33.07 4.84 21.72
CA PRO A 695 -34.01 5.96 21.75
C PRO A 695 -35.26 5.68 20.91
N GLU A 696 -36.45 6.00 21.43
CA GLU A 696 -37.74 5.66 20.80
C GLU A 696 -37.92 6.24 19.38
N ASP A 697 -37.22 7.33 19.07
CA ASP A 697 -37.27 8.10 17.82
C ASP A 697 -36.14 7.77 16.83
N ARG A 698 -35.19 6.90 17.20
CA ARG A 698 -34.05 6.58 16.33
C ARG A 698 -34.45 5.64 15.19
N HIS A 699 -34.11 6.03 13.97
CA HIS A 699 -34.29 5.23 12.76
C HIS A 699 -33.01 4.47 12.39
N TYR A 700 -33.16 3.30 11.79
CA TYR A 700 -32.06 2.41 11.45
C TYR A 700 -32.09 1.98 9.99
N ILE A 701 -30.92 2.08 9.33
CA ILE A 701 -30.65 1.43 8.05
C ILE A 701 -29.64 0.30 8.30
N ILE A 702 -30.14 -0.93 8.37
CA ILE A 702 -29.37 -2.11 8.73
C ILE A 702 -28.95 -2.83 7.45
N THR A 703 -27.65 -2.95 7.23
CA THR A 703 -27.04 -3.65 6.09
C THR A 703 -26.34 -4.91 6.59
N ILE A 704 -26.88 -6.09 6.31
CA ILE A 704 -26.18 -7.36 6.59
C ILE A 704 -25.33 -7.74 5.37
N VAL A 705 -24.01 -7.70 5.52
CA VAL A 705 -23.04 -8.18 4.53
C VAL A 705 -22.94 -9.69 4.67
N SER A 706 -23.42 -10.40 3.65
CA SER A 706 -23.42 -11.86 3.59
C SER A 706 -23.27 -12.29 2.12
N PRO A 707 -22.12 -12.01 1.47
CA PRO A 707 -21.84 -12.48 0.12
C PRO A 707 -21.95 -14.01 0.09
N PRO A 708 -22.58 -14.60 -0.94
CA PRO A 708 -22.45 -16.04 -1.16
C PRO A 708 -20.97 -16.38 -1.33
N PHE A 709 -20.53 -17.52 -0.80
CA PHE A 709 -19.13 -17.92 -0.92
C PHE A 709 -18.73 -18.02 -2.40
N LYS A 710 -17.87 -17.11 -2.86
CA LYS A 710 -17.21 -17.17 -4.16
C LYS A 710 -15.82 -17.73 -3.95
N ALA A 711 -15.40 -18.64 -4.83
CA ALA A 711 -14.02 -19.08 -4.87
C ALA A 711 -13.07 -17.87 -4.97
N PRO A 712 -11.93 -17.88 -4.26
CA PRO A 712 -11.09 -16.71 -4.11
C PRO A 712 -10.52 -16.30 -5.47
N LYS A 713 -10.49 -15.00 -5.73
CA LYS A 713 -9.85 -14.41 -6.92
C LYS A 713 -8.32 -14.53 -6.93
N ASN A 714 -7.73 -15.24 -5.95
CA ASN A 714 -6.28 -15.33 -5.83
C ASN A 714 -5.64 -16.01 -7.05
N HIS A 715 -6.32 -17.01 -7.62
CA HIS A 715 -5.88 -17.78 -8.79
C HIS A 715 -7.05 -18.47 -9.50
N HIS A 716 -6.83 -18.87 -10.76
CA HIS A 716 -7.74 -19.74 -11.50
C HIS A 716 -7.33 -21.22 -11.34
N PRO A 717 -8.29 -22.16 -11.21
CA PRO A 717 -7.97 -23.56 -10.99
C PRO A 717 -7.57 -24.28 -12.29
N ILE A 718 -6.66 -25.25 -12.17
CA ILE A 718 -6.61 -26.38 -13.10
C ILE A 718 -7.40 -27.54 -12.48
N LEU A 719 -8.30 -28.15 -13.26
CA LEU A 719 -9.15 -29.26 -12.81
C LEU A 719 -8.75 -30.57 -13.49
N ASP A 720 -8.74 -31.68 -12.74
CA ASP A 720 -8.58 -33.02 -13.31
C ASP A 720 -9.87 -33.54 -13.98
N SER A 721 -9.78 -34.73 -14.57
CA SER A 721 -10.92 -35.44 -15.19
C SER A 721 -12.06 -35.76 -14.22
N HIS A 722 -11.81 -35.72 -12.90
CA HIS A 722 -12.80 -35.90 -11.83
C HIS A 722 -13.29 -34.56 -11.25
N LYS A 723 -12.93 -33.43 -11.85
CA LYS A 723 -13.27 -32.07 -11.39
C LYS A 723 -12.69 -31.69 -10.02
N ARG A 724 -11.60 -32.35 -9.60
CA ARG A 724 -10.80 -31.90 -8.46
C ARG A 724 -9.82 -30.83 -8.91
N GLU A 725 -9.58 -29.83 -8.07
CA GLU A 725 -8.51 -28.84 -8.30
C GLU A 725 -7.14 -29.49 -8.03
N ILE A 726 -6.21 -29.36 -8.99
CA ILE A 726 -4.88 -29.95 -8.90
C ILE A 726 -3.78 -28.90 -8.79
N ILE A 727 -2.72 -29.23 -8.06
CA ILE A 727 -1.50 -28.43 -7.99
C ILE A 727 -0.39 -29.17 -8.72
N LEU A 728 0.16 -28.56 -9.76
CA LEU A 728 1.29 -29.10 -10.51
C LEU A 728 2.60 -28.65 -9.86
N ARG A 729 3.39 -29.61 -9.39
CA ARG A 729 4.78 -29.46 -8.94
C ARG A 729 5.64 -30.39 -9.79
N GLY A 730 6.63 -29.86 -10.49
CA GLY A 730 7.41 -30.64 -11.44
C GLY A 730 8.78 -30.06 -11.76
N VAL A 731 9.30 -30.50 -12.90
CA VAL A 731 10.64 -30.22 -13.42
C VAL A 731 10.60 -30.30 -14.95
N ASN A 732 11.50 -29.60 -15.65
CA ASN A 732 11.73 -29.84 -17.08
C ASN A 732 12.65 -31.04 -17.29
N ALA A 733 12.48 -31.80 -18.37
CA ALA A 733 13.47 -32.81 -18.76
C ALA A 733 13.78 -32.75 -20.26
N ARG A 734 15.04 -32.49 -20.58
CA ARG A 734 15.61 -32.69 -21.93
C ARG A 734 15.91 -34.19 -22.08
N ILE A 735 15.28 -34.86 -23.04
CA ILE A 735 15.30 -36.33 -23.18
C ILE A 735 15.89 -36.76 -24.52
N GLU A 736 16.80 -37.74 -24.48
CA GLU A 736 17.42 -38.34 -25.67
C GLU A 736 16.37 -38.78 -26.71
N GLY A 737 16.55 -38.36 -27.96
CA GLY A 737 15.63 -38.66 -29.06
C GLY A 737 14.39 -37.77 -29.12
N ILE A 738 14.17 -36.89 -28.14
CA ILE A 738 13.13 -35.86 -28.15
C ILE A 738 13.75 -34.46 -28.24
N PHE A 739 14.73 -34.12 -27.39
CA PHE A 739 15.44 -32.83 -27.48
C PHE A 739 16.44 -32.88 -28.65
N ASP A 740 16.09 -32.25 -29.78
CA ASP A 740 16.82 -32.35 -31.05
C ASP A 740 17.89 -31.26 -31.20
N VAL A 741 19.06 -31.55 -30.63
CA VAL A 741 20.32 -30.82 -30.85
C VAL A 741 21.20 -31.49 -31.92
N THR A 742 20.66 -32.42 -32.73
CA THR A 742 21.45 -33.18 -33.71
C THR A 742 21.46 -32.47 -35.07
N PHE A 743 22.56 -31.82 -35.41
CA PHE A 743 22.69 -31.06 -36.65
C PHE A 743 22.56 -31.91 -37.94
N ASP A 744 21.87 -31.38 -38.95
CA ASP A 744 21.59 -32.07 -40.21
C ASP A 744 22.86 -32.34 -41.06
N ASP A 745 23.96 -31.61 -40.82
CA ASP A 745 25.27 -31.81 -41.47
C ASP A 745 26.15 -32.90 -40.82
N GLY A 746 25.71 -33.45 -39.68
CA GLY A 746 26.41 -34.49 -38.93
C GLY A 746 27.56 -34.00 -38.04
N ARG A 747 27.69 -32.70 -37.78
CA ARG A 747 28.61 -32.20 -36.72
C ARG A 747 28.11 -32.65 -35.33
N PRO A 748 29.00 -32.84 -34.34
CA PRO A 748 28.59 -33.28 -33.00
C PRO A 748 27.65 -32.26 -32.32
N PRO A 749 26.63 -32.69 -31.55
CA PRO A 749 25.81 -31.80 -30.72
C PRO A 749 26.67 -31.03 -29.70
N LEU A 750 26.18 -29.88 -29.23
CA LEU A 750 26.88 -29.05 -28.23
C LEU A 750 27.07 -29.81 -26.89
N GLU A 751 26.04 -30.52 -26.44
CA GLU A 751 26.12 -31.42 -25.28
C GLU A 751 25.32 -32.72 -25.51
N PRO A 752 25.67 -33.82 -24.80
CA PRO A 752 24.91 -35.07 -24.88
C PRO A 752 23.61 -34.98 -24.06
N ILE A 753 22.47 -35.23 -24.70
CA ILE A 753 21.17 -35.26 -24.01
C ILE A 753 20.98 -36.59 -23.26
N PRO A 754 20.56 -36.58 -21.98
CA PRO A 754 20.45 -37.79 -21.19
C PRO A 754 19.21 -38.64 -21.53
N PRO A 755 19.27 -39.96 -21.31
CA PRO A 755 18.10 -40.83 -21.38
C PRO A 755 17.16 -40.62 -20.19
N PHE A 756 15.90 -41.01 -20.37
CA PHE A 756 14.85 -40.92 -19.36
C PHE A 756 14.03 -42.22 -19.31
N ASP A 757 13.85 -42.80 -18.13
CA ASP A 757 13.23 -44.11 -17.97
C ASP A 757 12.26 -44.22 -16.75
N ALA A 758 11.94 -45.44 -16.34
CA ALA A 758 11.01 -45.69 -15.23
C ALA A 758 11.60 -45.38 -13.84
N ASP A 759 12.92 -45.47 -13.66
CA ASP A 759 13.58 -45.18 -12.39
C ASP A 759 13.59 -43.66 -12.13
N ASP A 760 13.70 -42.85 -13.19
CA ASP A 760 13.49 -41.40 -13.14
C ASP A 760 12.10 -41.02 -12.61
N ILE A 761 11.06 -41.62 -13.19
CA ILE A 761 9.67 -41.40 -12.79
C ILE A 761 9.41 -41.84 -11.33
N GLU A 762 10.03 -42.94 -10.88
CA GLU A 762 10.00 -43.31 -9.45
C GLU A 762 10.71 -42.29 -8.56
N ALA A 763 11.85 -41.74 -8.96
CA ALA A 763 12.59 -40.74 -8.21
C ALA A 763 11.81 -39.40 -8.13
N MET A 764 11.27 -38.93 -9.25
CA MET A 764 10.38 -37.75 -9.32
C MET A 764 9.23 -37.87 -8.31
N LYS A 765 8.54 -39.02 -8.30
CA LYS A 765 7.42 -39.25 -7.37
C LYS A 765 7.83 -39.24 -5.90
N LYS A 766 9.01 -39.77 -5.55
CA LYS A 766 9.53 -39.77 -4.17
C LYS A 766 9.90 -38.37 -3.68
N ILE A 767 10.30 -37.47 -4.58
CA ILE A 767 10.53 -36.04 -4.29
C ILE A 767 9.19 -35.30 -4.15
N GLY A 768 8.16 -35.75 -4.87
CA GLY A 768 6.79 -35.24 -4.82
C GLY A 768 6.30 -34.66 -6.14
N PHE A 769 7.08 -34.75 -7.21
CA PHE A 769 6.67 -34.27 -8.51
C PHE A 769 5.52 -35.10 -9.08
N ASN A 770 4.49 -34.40 -9.55
CA ASN A 770 3.34 -34.95 -10.26
C ASN A 770 3.22 -34.38 -11.69
N PHE A 771 4.22 -33.63 -12.13
CA PHE A 771 4.24 -32.90 -13.39
C PHE A 771 5.62 -32.97 -14.04
N LEU A 772 5.63 -33.08 -15.37
CA LEU A 772 6.79 -33.02 -16.25
C LEU A 772 6.51 -32.00 -17.35
N ARG A 773 7.36 -30.97 -17.48
CA ARG A 773 7.40 -30.16 -18.71
C ARG A 773 8.40 -30.83 -19.65
N LEU A 774 7.94 -31.18 -20.84
CA LEU A 774 8.65 -31.97 -21.82
C LEU A 774 8.90 -31.11 -23.07
N PRO A 775 10.08 -30.46 -23.15
CA PRO A 775 10.57 -29.83 -24.36
C PRO A 775 10.52 -30.76 -25.58
N ILE A 776 9.87 -30.29 -26.64
CA ILE A 776 9.79 -30.90 -27.97
C ILE A 776 10.14 -29.85 -29.05
N ASN A 777 10.89 -30.25 -30.07
CA ASN A 777 11.42 -29.33 -31.07
C ASN A 777 10.71 -29.48 -32.42
N TRP A 778 10.45 -28.33 -33.07
CA TRP A 778 9.84 -28.30 -34.41
C TRP A 778 10.67 -29.07 -35.45
N SER A 779 12.01 -29.10 -35.31
CA SER A 779 12.91 -29.87 -36.17
C SER A 779 12.64 -31.38 -36.13
N GLY A 780 12.34 -31.93 -34.96
CA GLY A 780 11.97 -33.33 -34.79
C GLY A 780 10.55 -33.63 -35.29
N ILE A 781 9.61 -32.70 -35.09
CA ILE A 781 8.21 -32.85 -35.51
C ILE A 781 8.07 -32.79 -37.03
N GLU A 782 8.66 -31.78 -37.68
CA GLU A 782 8.53 -31.47 -39.11
C GLU A 782 9.92 -31.34 -39.80
N PRO A 783 10.72 -32.42 -39.89
CA PRO A 783 12.08 -32.38 -40.45
C PRO A 783 12.14 -32.00 -41.93
N SER A 784 11.00 -31.98 -42.63
CA SER A 784 10.88 -31.42 -43.98
C SER A 784 9.49 -30.82 -44.19
N PRO A 785 9.32 -29.78 -45.03
CA PRO A 785 8.06 -29.03 -45.10
C PRO A 785 6.82 -29.90 -45.42
N ASN A 786 5.78 -29.79 -44.59
CA ASN A 786 4.58 -30.63 -44.54
C ASN A 786 4.84 -32.15 -44.37
N THR A 787 5.99 -32.55 -43.83
CA THR A 787 6.35 -33.95 -43.59
C THR A 787 6.65 -34.16 -42.11
N TYR A 788 5.70 -34.80 -41.42
CA TYR A 788 5.82 -35.06 -39.98
C TYR A 788 6.49 -36.41 -39.70
N SER A 789 7.32 -36.48 -38.66
CA SER A 789 8.10 -37.67 -38.30
C SER A 789 7.31 -38.63 -37.39
N PRO A 790 6.92 -39.84 -37.84
CA PRO A 790 6.23 -40.79 -36.97
C PRO A 790 7.12 -41.31 -35.84
N ASP A 791 8.42 -41.47 -36.10
CA ASP A 791 9.38 -41.97 -35.12
C ASP A 791 9.58 -40.97 -33.97
N TYR A 792 9.52 -39.68 -34.25
CA TYR A 792 9.57 -38.62 -33.23
C TYR A 792 8.30 -38.60 -32.36
N ILE A 793 7.12 -38.74 -32.97
CA ILE A 793 5.86 -38.88 -32.22
C ILE A 793 5.88 -40.15 -31.34
N ASN A 794 6.44 -41.26 -31.82
CA ASN A 794 6.61 -42.48 -31.02
C ASN A 794 7.58 -42.29 -29.84
N ALA A 795 8.61 -41.44 -29.98
CA ALA A 795 9.53 -41.11 -28.88
C ALA A 795 8.81 -40.32 -27.77
N ILE A 796 8.03 -39.30 -28.15
CA ILE A 796 7.16 -38.56 -27.21
C ILE A 796 6.16 -39.52 -26.55
N ASP A 797 5.49 -40.38 -27.34
CA ASP A 797 4.52 -41.36 -26.85
C ASP A 797 5.16 -42.27 -25.79
N THR A 798 6.39 -42.76 -26.01
CA THR A 798 7.11 -43.59 -25.04
C THR A 798 7.27 -42.92 -23.67
N VAL A 799 7.57 -41.61 -23.61
CA VAL A 799 7.70 -40.87 -22.35
C VAL A 799 6.33 -40.56 -21.73
N VAL A 800 5.35 -40.15 -22.53
CA VAL A 800 3.96 -39.92 -22.09
C VAL A 800 3.37 -41.19 -21.49
N ASP A 801 3.66 -42.35 -22.10
CA ASP A 801 3.18 -43.66 -21.71
C ASP A 801 3.84 -44.15 -20.39
N LEU A 802 5.05 -43.68 -20.05
CA LEU A 802 5.65 -43.85 -18.71
C LEU A 802 4.96 -42.96 -17.66
N CYS A 803 4.72 -41.69 -18.00
CA CYS A 803 4.08 -40.71 -17.12
C CYS A 803 2.63 -41.12 -16.79
N GLU A 804 1.84 -41.55 -17.77
CA GLU A 804 0.45 -41.97 -17.60
C GLU A 804 0.33 -43.19 -16.68
N LYS A 805 1.21 -44.20 -16.83
CA LYS A 805 1.26 -45.37 -15.95
C LYS A 805 1.62 -45.02 -14.51
N ALA A 806 2.33 -43.92 -14.29
CA ALA A 806 2.78 -43.48 -12.97
C ALA A 806 1.84 -42.45 -12.29
N GLY A 807 0.92 -41.84 -13.05
CA GLY A 807 0.06 -40.75 -12.60
C GLY A 807 0.74 -39.38 -12.58
N VAL A 808 1.72 -39.17 -13.47
CA VAL A 808 2.44 -37.91 -13.69
C VAL A 808 1.84 -37.21 -14.91
N TYR A 809 1.54 -35.92 -14.77
CA TYR A 809 1.04 -35.08 -15.86
C TYR A 809 2.19 -34.60 -16.76
N VAL A 810 1.91 -34.41 -18.06
CA VAL A 810 2.87 -33.92 -19.05
C VAL A 810 2.36 -32.63 -19.69
N LEU A 811 3.20 -31.59 -19.71
CA LEU A 811 3.07 -30.47 -20.63
C LEU A 811 4.03 -30.71 -21.79
N LEU A 812 3.51 -30.73 -23.01
CA LEU A 812 4.34 -30.71 -24.21
C LEU A 812 4.76 -29.26 -24.47
N ASP A 813 6.04 -28.98 -24.58
CA ASP A 813 6.54 -27.63 -24.74
C ASP A 813 7.20 -27.45 -26.11
N MET A 814 6.70 -26.53 -26.93
CA MET A 814 7.30 -26.19 -28.22
C MET A 814 8.58 -25.36 -28.02
N HIS A 815 9.64 -26.09 -27.67
CA HIS A 815 10.87 -25.54 -27.13
C HIS A 815 11.81 -25.02 -28.20
N GLN A 816 12.49 -23.92 -27.84
CA GLN A 816 13.61 -23.33 -28.54
C GLN A 816 14.34 -22.37 -27.58
N ASP A 817 15.66 -22.34 -27.65
CA ASP A 817 16.53 -21.41 -26.93
C ASP A 817 17.10 -20.33 -27.86
N ALA A 818 17.41 -20.69 -29.11
CA ALA A 818 17.99 -19.77 -30.09
C ALA A 818 17.48 -20.05 -31.51
N TYR A 819 16.16 -20.15 -31.65
CA TYR A 819 15.36 -20.39 -32.86
C TYR A 819 15.56 -21.73 -33.58
N SER A 820 16.80 -22.17 -33.81
CA SER A 820 17.09 -23.40 -34.55
C SER A 820 18.44 -23.99 -34.16
N LYS A 821 18.47 -25.34 -34.04
CA LYS A 821 19.71 -26.11 -33.88
C LYS A 821 20.78 -25.78 -34.92
N GLU A 822 20.42 -25.32 -36.11
CA GLU A 822 21.40 -25.13 -37.19
C GLU A 822 22.20 -23.82 -37.10
N ILE A 823 21.70 -22.83 -36.36
CA ILE A 823 22.25 -21.47 -36.27
C ILE A 823 22.37 -20.92 -34.84
N GLY A 824 21.65 -21.55 -33.90
CA GLY A 824 21.60 -21.26 -32.47
C GLY A 824 21.88 -22.54 -31.69
N GLU A 825 20.87 -23.06 -31.00
CA GLU A 825 21.01 -24.18 -30.04
C GLU A 825 20.06 -25.35 -30.36
N ASP A 826 18.75 -25.12 -30.37
CA ASP A 826 17.70 -26.11 -30.66
C ASP A 826 16.47 -25.46 -31.35
N GLY A 827 15.36 -26.18 -31.53
CA GLY A 827 14.09 -25.62 -32.03
C GLY A 827 13.74 -25.95 -33.49
N ALA A 828 13.81 -24.97 -34.39
CA ALA A 828 13.33 -25.07 -35.77
C ALA A 828 14.26 -25.87 -36.71
N PRO A 829 13.72 -26.52 -37.77
CA PRO A 829 14.51 -27.21 -38.78
C PRO A 829 15.22 -26.23 -39.75
N LEU A 830 16.28 -26.68 -40.43
CA LEU A 830 17.07 -25.87 -41.36
C LEU A 830 16.22 -25.14 -42.42
N TRP A 831 15.18 -25.80 -42.93
CA TRP A 831 14.32 -25.25 -43.99
C TRP A 831 13.43 -24.09 -43.52
N ALA A 832 13.22 -23.95 -42.21
CA ALA A 832 12.47 -22.86 -41.60
C ALA A 832 13.34 -21.62 -41.31
N VAL A 833 14.68 -21.74 -41.39
CA VAL A 833 15.61 -20.61 -41.21
C VAL A 833 15.56 -19.69 -42.43
N LEU A 834 14.89 -18.55 -42.31
CA LEU A 834 14.77 -17.54 -43.37
C LEU A 834 15.39 -16.19 -42.95
N PRO A 835 16.20 -15.53 -43.81
CA PRO A 835 16.79 -16.06 -45.03
C PRO A 835 17.77 -17.20 -44.69
N SER A 836 17.92 -18.15 -45.60
CA SER A 836 18.83 -19.28 -45.42
C SER A 836 20.26 -18.79 -45.09
N PRO A 837 20.95 -19.42 -44.12
CA PRO A 837 22.23 -18.94 -43.64
C PRO A 837 23.28 -18.95 -44.76
N SER A 838 24.00 -17.84 -44.91
CA SER A 838 25.11 -17.72 -45.88
C SER A 838 26.33 -18.56 -45.47
N ASN A 839 26.42 -18.85 -44.18
CA ASN A 839 27.35 -19.79 -43.56
C ASN A 839 26.65 -20.37 -42.33
N PRO A 840 26.43 -21.70 -42.20
CA PRO A 840 25.76 -22.31 -41.04
C PRO A 840 26.65 -22.37 -39.78
N TYR A 841 27.58 -21.40 -39.67
CA TYR A 841 28.52 -21.26 -38.56
C TYR A 841 28.57 -19.77 -38.18
N THR A 842 27.55 -19.31 -37.45
CA THR A 842 27.58 -18.03 -36.71
C THR A 842 28.27 -18.24 -35.37
N GLY A 843 29.58 -18.51 -35.43
CA GLY A 843 30.42 -18.73 -34.24
C GLY A 843 31.83 -19.11 -34.66
N SER A 844 32.85 -18.51 -34.03
CA SER A 844 34.25 -18.81 -34.36
C SER A 844 34.62 -20.21 -33.86
N ALA A 845 34.54 -21.20 -34.77
CA ALA A 845 34.73 -22.64 -34.57
C ALA A 845 33.52 -23.45 -34.06
N GLY A 846 32.29 -22.92 -34.14
CA GLY A 846 31.07 -23.69 -33.86
C GLY A 846 30.73 -23.85 -32.37
N HIS A 847 31.48 -23.22 -31.47
CA HIS A 847 31.05 -22.92 -30.12
C HIS A 847 30.96 -21.40 -29.96
N LEU A 848 29.77 -20.91 -29.60
CA LEU A 848 29.60 -19.67 -28.87
C LEU A 848 29.21 -20.11 -27.47
N ASP A 849 30.10 -19.89 -26.50
CA ASP A 849 29.98 -20.47 -25.14
C ASP A 849 28.93 -19.74 -24.25
N ASP A 850 27.98 -19.03 -24.85
CA ASP A 850 26.98 -18.18 -24.19
C ASP A 850 25.68 -18.06 -25.01
N LEU A 851 24.56 -18.43 -24.38
CA LEU A 851 23.21 -18.38 -24.95
C LEU A 851 22.76 -16.96 -25.33
N VAL A 852 23.14 -15.93 -24.56
CA VAL A 852 22.77 -14.54 -24.87
C VAL A 852 23.43 -14.10 -26.18
N SER A 853 24.68 -14.48 -26.40
CA SER A 853 25.42 -14.27 -27.66
C SER A 853 24.83 -15.06 -28.84
N LEU A 854 24.29 -16.26 -28.61
CA LEU A 854 23.59 -17.05 -29.64
C LEU A 854 22.28 -16.37 -30.05
N ARG A 855 21.43 -16.03 -29.07
CA ARG A 855 20.14 -15.35 -29.26
C ARG A 855 20.31 -14.05 -30.04
N THR A 856 21.30 -13.23 -29.67
CA THR A 856 21.56 -11.93 -30.31
C THR A 856 22.32 -12.01 -31.64
N SER A 857 22.70 -13.20 -32.11
CA SER A 857 23.44 -13.36 -33.37
C SER A 857 22.64 -12.92 -34.61
N GLU A 858 23.30 -12.30 -35.59
CA GLU A 858 22.65 -11.68 -36.77
C GLU A 858 21.73 -12.67 -37.54
N GLN A 859 22.07 -13.95 -37.55
CA GLN A 859 21.30 -14.98 -38.26
C GLN A 859 20.07 -15.45 -37.47
N VAL A 860 20.17 -15.63 -36.14
CA VAL A 860 19.04 -15.96 -35.26
C VAL A 860 18.03 -14.81 -35.25
N GLN A 861 18.51 -13.57 -35.10
CA GLN A 861 17.69 -12.37 -35.17
C GLN A 861 16.87 -12.30 -36.48
N LYS A 862 17.51 -12.52 -37.64
CA LYS A 862 16.81 -12.54 -38.94
C LYS A 862 15.77 -13.67 -39.07
N ALA A 863 16.01 -14.81 -38.42
CA ALA A 863 15.12 -15.96 -38.45
C ALA A 863 13.83 -15.67 -37.68
N PHE A 864 13.94 -15.15 -36.45
CA PHE A 864 12.83 -14.59 -35.68
C PHE A 864 12.10 -13.46 -36.44
N VAL A 865 12.80 -12.50 -37.07
CA VAL A 865 12.14 -11.49 -37.94
C VAL A 865 11.27 -12.17 -39.00
N SER A 866 11.77 -13.21 -39.65
CA SER A 866 11.01 -13.92 -40.68
C SER A 866 9.82 -14.69 -40.10
N PHE A 867 9.95 -15.27 -38.91
CA PHE A 867 8.86 -15.96 -38.21
C PHE A 867 7.75 -14.99 -37.78
N TRP A 868 8.08 -13.90 -37.09
CA TRP A 868 7.10 -12.91 -36.62
C TRP A 868 6.40 -12.13 -37.74
N ASN A 869 7.01 -12.07 -38.93
CA ASN A 869 6.36 -11.55 -40.16
C ASN A 869 5.63 -12.65 -40.97
N ASN A 870 5.42 -13.84 -40.41
CA ASN A 870 4.84 -15.04 -41.03
C ASN A 870 5.33 -15.28 -42.48
N ARG A 871 6.65 -15.20 -42.70
CA ARG A 871 7.24 -15.17 -44.04
C ARG A 871 6.93 -16.44 -44.82
N ILE A 872 6.55 -16.28 -46.09
CA ILE A 872 6.21 -17.40 -46.97
C ILE A 872 7.43 -18.29 -47.25
N VAL A 873 7.26 -19.59 -47.01
CA VAL A 873 8.16 -20.67 -47.39
C VAL A 873 7.90 -21.02 -48.86
N ASN A 874 8.83 -20.64 -49.75
CA ASN A 874 8.67 -20.79 -51.21
C ASN A 874 8.40 -22.24 -51.68
N LEU A 875 8.80 -23.25 -50.90
CA LEU A 875 8.58 -24.67 -51.23
C LEU A 875 7.11 -25.10 -51.09
N THR A 876 6.31 -24.39 -50.29
CA THR A 876 4.97 -24.81 -49.87
C THR A 876 3.89 -23.74 -50.11
N GLY A 877 4.28 -22.47 -50.21
CA GLY A 877 3.36 -21.35 -50.35
C GLY A 877 2.64 -20.93 -49.07
N LYS A 878 2.96 -21.57 -47.93
CA LYS A 878 2.49 -21.22 -46.58
C LYS A 878 3.48 -20.31 -45.86
N GLY A 879 3.03 -19.57 -44.86
CA GLY A 879 3.89 -18.85 -43.93
C GLY A 879 4.58 -19.76 -42.91
N LEU A 880 5.65 -19.27 -42.26
CA LEU A 880 6.37 -19.99 -41.21
C LEU A 880 5.48 -20.32 -39.99
N GLN A 881 4.62 -19.39 -39.56
CA GLN A 881 3.69 -19.62 -38.45
C GLN A 881 2.64 -20.67 -38.84
N ASP A 882 2.15 -20.67 -40.08
CA ASP A 882 1.18 -21.67 -40.57
C ASP A 882 1.75 -23.10 -40.49
N HIS A 883 3.06 -23.24 -40.73
CA HIS A 883 3.77 -24.51 -40.60
C HIS A 883 3.97 -24.90 -39.13
N PHE A 884 4.46 -23.99 -38.31
CA PHE A 884 4.67 -24.21 -36.88
C PHE A 884 3.37 -24.58 -36.15
N ILE A 885 2.26 -23.88 -36.45
CA ILE A 885 0.92 -24.23 -35.98
C ILE A 885 0.46 -25.58 -36.55
N GLY A 886 0.82 -25.91 -37.80
CA GLY A 886 0.58 -27.23 -38.38
C GLY A 886 1.28 -28.38 -37.63
N ALA A 887 2.56 -28.19 -37.26
CA ALA A 887 3.34 -29.12 -36.45
C ALA A 887 2.76 -29.29 -35.04
N MET A 888 2.46 -28.18 -34.37
CA MET A 888 1.74 -28.15 -33.09
C MET A 888 0.42 -28.95 -33.15
N CYS A 889 -0.43 -28.67 -34.14
CA CYS A 889 -1.69 -29.38 -34.35
C CYS A 889 -1.50 -30.87 -34.69
N HIS A 890 -0.38 -31.26 -35.32
CA HIS A 890 -0.06 -32.66 -35.58
C HIS A 890 0.20 -33.43 -34.28
N VAL A 891 1.08 -32.90 -33.42
CA VAL A 891 1.38 -33.46 -32.09
C VAL A 891 0.11 -33.51 -31.24
N MET A 892 -0.60 -32.39 -31.12
CA MET A 892 -1.81 -32.29 -30.29
C MET A 892 -2.91 -33.27 -30.75
N SER A 893 -3.04 -33.52 -32.06
CA SER A 893 -4.00 -34.50 -32.59
C SER A 893 -3.69 -35.95 -32.17
N ALA A 894 -2.42 -36.30 -31.98
CA ALA A 894 -2.00 -37.60 -31.47
C ALA A 894 -2.36 -37.78 -29.98
N PHE A 895 -2.11 -36.76 -29.15
CA PHE A 895 -2.23 -36.84 -27.69
C PHE A 895 -3.56 -36.34 -27.10
N LYS A 896 -4.49 -35.81 -27.91
CA LYS A 896 -5.78 -35.26 -27.43
C LYS A 896 -6.62 -36.17 -26.54
N ASN A 897 -6.47 -37.49 -26.66
CA ASN A 897 -7.19 -38.48 -25.83
C ASN A 897 -6.36 -39.08 -24.69
N ASN A 898 -5.04 -38.80 -24.63
CA ASN A 898 -4.19 -39.28 -23.54
C ASN A 898 -4.52 -38.51 -22.24
N SER A 899 -4.56 -39.18 -21.10
CA SER A 899 -4.98 -38.54 -19.83
C SER A 899 -3.85 -37.85 -19.06
N ALA A 900 -2.59 -38.20 -19.33
CA ALA A 900 -1.43 -37.55 -18.73
C ALA A 900 -1.09 -36.21 -19.40
N VAL A 901 -1.23 -36.10 -20.72
CA VAL A 901 -0.95 -34.85 -21.45
C VAL A 901 -1.99 -33.80 -21.08
N LEU A 902 -1.60 -32.76 -20.34
CA LEU A 902 -2.48 -31.65 -19.95
C LEU A 902 -2.82 -30.75 -21.14
N GLY A 903 -1.83 -30.52 -22.00
CA GLY A 903 -1.88 -29.47 -23.00
C GLY A 903 -0.52 -29.29 -23.67
N MET A 904 -0.37 -28.13 -24.33
CA MET A 904 0.88 -27.74 -24.95
C MET A 904 1.17 -26.27 -24.73
N GLU A 905 2.45 -25.96 -24.51
CA GLU A 905 2.99 -24.62 -24.52
C GLU A 905 3.31 -24.21 -25.95
N VAL A 906 2.82 -23.04 -26.35
CA VAL A 906 2.78 -22.67 -27.77
C VAL A 906 4.15 -22.26 -28.29
N PHE A 907 4.99 -21.66 -27.45
CA PHE A 907 6.31 -21.16 -27.85
C PHE A 907 7.12 -20.84 -26.59
N ASN A 908 8.16 -21.61 -26.27
CA ASN A 908 9.12 -21.31 -25.20
C ASN A 908 9.86 -20.00 -25.51
N GLU A 909 9.94 -19.10 -24.54
CA GLU A 909 10.72 -17.86 -24.57
C GLU A 909 10.63 -17.07 -25.90
N PRO A 910 9.44 -16.55 -26.28
CA PRO A 910 9.27 -15.74 -27.47
C PRO A 910 10.22 -14.53 -27.49
N TRP A 911 11.07 -14.41 -28.51
CA TRP A 911 12.03 -13.29 -28.65
C TRP A 911 11.61 -12.32 -29.77
N LEU A 912 11.04 -11.15 -29.42
CA LEU A 912 10.59 -10.11 -30.35
C LEU A 912 11.66 -9.08 -30.78
N LEU A 913 12.92 -9.28 -30.35
CA LEU A 913 14.17 -8.74 -30.93
C LEU A 913 14.88 -7.53 -30.28
N HIS A 914 14.30 -6.81 -29.32
CA HIS A 914 14.97 -5.64 -28.74
C HIS A 914 14.73 -5.49 -27.23
N THR A 915 15.61 -4.74 -26.54
CA THR A 915 15.49 -4.42 -25.11
C THR A 915 14.40 -3.41 -24.78
N GLU A 916 13.82 -2.75 -25.79
CA GLU A 916 12.67 -1.84 -25.69
C GLU A 916 11.64 -2.20 -26.79
N LEU A 917 10.54 -2.86 -26.41
CA LEU A 917 9.45 -3.30 -27.29
C LEU A 917 8.44 -2.18 -27.56
N THR A 918 7.87 -2.17 -28.77
CA THR A 918 6.77 -1.27 -29.12
C THR A 918 5.41 -1.98 -29.08
N GLU A 919 4.31 -1.21 -28.97
CA GLU A 919 2.93 -1.74 -29.12
C GLU A 919 2.76 -2.56 -30.41
N SER A 920 3.48 -2.18 -31.48
CA SER A 920 3.45 -2.87 -32.77
C SER A 920 4.11 -4.25 -32.73
N ASP A 921 5.02 -4.51 -31.79
CA ASP A 921 5.72 -5.79 -31.67
C ASP A 921 4.91 -6.75 -30.79
N ILE A 922 4.38 -6.27 -29.66
CA ILE A 922 3.43 -6.99 -28.80
C ILE A 922 2.20 -7.42 -29.63
N SER A 923 1.72 -6.55 -30.53
CA SER A 923 0.61 -6.88 -31.44
C SER A 923 0.90 -8.08 -32.37
N LYS A 924 2.16 -8.36 -32.72
CA LYS A 924 2.53 -9.54 -33.55
C LYS A 924 2.47 -10.82 -32.73
N LEU A 925 2.97 -10.80 -31.50
CA LEU A 925 2.90 -11.94 -30.58
C LEU A 925 1.44 -12.29 -30.27
N HIS A 926 0.61 -11.29 -29.96
CA HIS A 926 -0.81 -11.48 -29.74
C HIS A 926 -1.54 -12.05 -30.97
N ALA A 927 -1.24 -11.55 -32.18
CA ALA A 927 -1.83 -12.08 -33.42
C ALA A 927 -1.43 -13.54 -33.70
N PHE A 928 -0.19 -13.92 -33.34
CA PHE A 928 0.26 -15.31 -33.39
C PHE A 928 -0.50 -16.19 -32.38
N TYR A 929 -0.62 -15.78 -31.12
CA TYR A 929 -1.37 -16.54 -30.11
C TYR A 929 -2.85 -16.70 -30.46
N VAL A 930 -3.54 -15.66 -30.95
CA VAL A 930 -4.91 -15.76 -31.48
C VAL A 930 -5.02 -16.89 -32.51
N SER A 931 -4.06 -16.96 -33.43
CA SER A 931 -4.04 -17.94 -34.52
C SER A 931 -3.75 -19.36 -34.02
N ALA A 932 -2.71 -19.51 -33.18
CA ALA A 932 -2.31 -20.80 -32.62
C ALA A 932 -3.38 -21.39 -31.69
N PHE A 933 -3.97 -20.58 -30.81
CA PHE A 933 -4.99 -21.03 -29.86
C PHE A 933 -6.26 -21.48 -30.59
N SER A 934 -6.70 -20.75 -31.60
CA SER A 934 -7.85 -21.11 -32.45
C SER A 934 -7.67 -22.50 -33.05
N GLU A 935 -6.54 -22.75 -33.72
CA GLU A 935 -6.27 -24.04 -34.37
C GLU A 935 -6.09 -25.19 -33.35
N LEU A 936 -5.41 -24.94 -32.23
CA LEU A 936 -5.23 -25.95 -31.18
C LEU A 936 -6.54 -26.35 -30.51
N LYS A 937 -7.42 -25.38 -30.18
CA LYS A 937 -8.75 -25.66 -29.62
C LYS A 937 -9.67 -26.34 -30.65
N ASN A 938 -9.49 -26.09 -31.95
CA ASN A 938 -10.19 -26.85 -33.00
C ASN A 938 -9.77 -28.33 -33.06
N VAL A 939 -8.50 -28.65 -32.74
CA VAL A 939 -7.96 -30.02 -32.78
C VAL A 939 -8.20 -30.80 -31.49
N ALA A 940 -8.06 -30.15 -30.34
CA ALA A 940 -8.17 -30.72 -29.00
C ALA A 940 -8.83 -29.73 -28.01
N PRO A 941 -10.16 -29.56 -28.06
CA PRO A 941 -10.86 -28.54 -27.27
C PRO A 941 -10.70 -28.73 -25.76
N ASP A 942 -10.61 -29.98 -25.30
CA ASP A 942 -10.48 -30.34 -23.88
C ASP A 942 -9.04 -30.22 -23.32
N LYS A 943 -8.07 -29.79 -24.14
CA LYS A 943 -6.66 -29.61 -23.72
C LYS A 943 -6.36 -28.16 -23.38
N LEU A 944 -5.43 -27.99 -22.44
CA LEU A 944 -4.92 -26.68 -22.05
C LEU A 944 -3.94 -26.14 -23.10
N VAL A 945 -3.84 -24.82 -23.20
CA VAL A 945 -2.87 -24.12 -24.05
C VAL A 945 -2.09 -23.16 -23.17
N PHE A 946 -0.79 -23.42 -23.02
CA PHE A 946 0.12 -22.61 -22.19
C PHE A 946 0.79 -21.55 -23.07
N PHE A 947 1.02 -20.36 -22.53
CA PHE A 947 1.63 -19.26 -23.26
C PHE A 947 2.48 -18.37 -22.36
N GLU A 948 3.44 -17.71 -22.99
CA GLU A 948 4.48 -16.94 -22.32
C GLU A 948 4.37 -15.45 -22.68
N PRO A 949 4.98 -14.55 -21.88
CA PRO A 949 5.25 -13.19 -22.34
C PRO A 949 6.40 -13.21 -23.36
N ASP A 950 6.77 -12.05 -23.90
CA ASP A 950 8.11 -11.93 -24.51
C ASP A 950 9.16 -12.19 -23.43
N VAL A 951 10.19 -12.96 -23.79
CA VAL A 951 11.27 -13.41 -22.91
C VAL A 951 12.00 -12.29 -22.16
N SER A 952 12.05 -11.07 -22.72
CA SER A 952 12.59 -9.89 -22.03
C SER A 952 11.91 -9.61 -20.68
N LYS A 953 10.66 -10.03 -20.49
CA LYS A 953 9.93 -9.97 -19.21
C LYS A 953 10.60 -10.80 -18.14
N ASN A 954 11.13 -11.96 -18.49
CA ASN A 954 11.68 -12.91 -17.53
C ASN A 954 12.94 -12.36 -16.85
N TYR A 955 13.66 -11.41 -17.47
CA TYR A 955 14.88 -10.77 -16.95
C TYR A 955 14.61 -9.56 -16.02
N PRO A 956 15.48 -9.29 -15.02
CA PRO A 956 15.36 -8.12 -14.15
C PRO A 956 15.78 -6.82 -14.86
N SER A 957 15.20 -5.67 -14.47
CA SER A 957 15.68 -4.36 -14.92
C SER A 957 16.94 -3.93 -14.17
N ALA A 958 17.65 -2.93 -14.72
CA ALA A 958 18.80 -2.31 -14.05
C ALA A 958 18.45 -1.45 -12.82
N ASP A 959 17.16 -1.21 -12.55
CA ASP A 959 16.66 -0.40 -11.43
C ASP A 959 15.73 -1.16 -10.46
N GLY A 960 15.64 -2.49 -10.58
CA GLY A 960 14.84 -3.35 -9.70
C GLY A 960 13.32 -3.23 -9.88
N ARG A 961 12.90 -2.51 -10.93
CA ARG A 961 11.51 -2.44 -11.41
C ARG A 961 11.26 -3.58 -12.41
N PRO A 962 10.01 -3.83 -12.84
CA PRO A 962 9.82 -4.58 -14.07
C PRO A 962 10.49 -3.80 -15.21
N ALA A 963 11.35 -4.45 -16.02
CA ALA A 963 11.89 -3.81 -17.24
C ALA A 963 10.75 -3.39 -18.18
N TYR A 964 9.61 -4.06 -18.05
CA TYR A 964 8.32 -3.66 -18.59
C TYR A 964 7.25 -3.80 -17.51
N SER A 965 6.70 -2.68 -17.07
CA SER A 965 5.25 -2.65 -16.82
C SER A 965 4.59 -2.74 -18.19
N ALA A 966 4.50 -3.96 -18.74
CA ALA A 966 3.94 -4.17 -20.04
C ALA A 966 2.53 -3.57 -20.05
N ILE A 967 2.24 -2.74 -21.05
CA ILE A 967 0.90 -2.25 -21.31
C ILE A 967 0.07 -3.48 -21.66
N ILE A 968 -0.55 -4.08 -20.65
CA ILE A 968 -1.55 -5.13 -20.80
C ILE A 968 -2.87 -4.39 -20.96
N PRO A 969 -3.40 -4.26 -22.19
CA PRO A 969 -4.71 -3.66 -22.38
C PRO A 969 -5.76 -4.60 -21.78
N GLU A 970 -6.29 -4.25 -20.61
CA GLU A 970 -7.46 -4.94 -20.10
C GLU A 970 -8.71 -4.56 -20.92
N PRO A 971 -9.54 -5.54 -21.35
CA PRO A 971 -9.34 -6.99 -21.34
C PRO A 971 -8.70 -7.49 -22.65
N ILE A 972 -7.84 -8.51 -22.58
CA ILE A 972 -7.32 -9.21 -23.77
C ILE A 972 -8.33 -10.27 -24.25
N PRO A 973 -8.97 -10.14 -25.43
CA PRO A 973 -10.11 -11.00 -25.80
C PRO A 973 -9.79 -12.44 -26.21
N TRP A 974 -8.51 -12.83 -26.27
CA TRP A 974 -8.07 -14.15 -26.75
C TRP A 974 -7.62 -15.11 -25.64
N ALA A 975 -7.34 -14.60 -24.43
CA ALA A 975 -7.24 -15.44 -23.26
C ALA A 975 -8.65 -15.95 -22.90
N THR A 976 -8.79 -17.27 -22.71
CA THR A 976 -10.08 -17.96 -22.62
C THR A 976 -10.03 -19.14 -21.66
N ASP A 977 -11.19 -19.69 -21.30
CA ASP A 977 -11.28 -20.91 -20.48
C ASP A 977 -10.42 -22.04 -21.07
N GLY A 978 -9.40 -22.45 -20.30
CA GLY A 978 -8.43 -23.47 -20.70
C GLY A 978 -7.19 -22.92 -21.42
N THR A 979 -6.83 -21.66 -21.19
CA THR A 979 -5.47 -21.12 -21.40
C THR A 979 -4.75 -20.96 -20.04
N VAL A 980 -3.42 -21.04 -20.02
CA VAL A 980 -2.59 -20.92 -18.79
C VAL A 980 -1.40 -19.99 -19.08
N TYR A 981 -1.17 -19.00 -18.22
CA TYR A 981 -0.02 -18.11 -18.33
C TYR A 981 1.21 -18.77 -17.68
N ALA A 982 2.33 -18.84 -18.42
CA ALA A 982 3.45 -19.75 -18.14
C ALA A 982 4.85 -19.09 -18.00
N PRO A 983 5.01 -17.85 -17.48
CA PRO A 983 6.30 -17.16 -17.46
C PRO A 983 7.39 -17.89 -16.67
N HIS A 984 8.64 -17.48 -16.83
CA HIS A 984 9.76 -17.99 -16.04
C HIS A 984 10.18 -16.98 -14.96
N LEU A 985 10.84 -17.47 -13.91
CA LEU A 985 11.30 -16.64 -12.77
C LEU A 985 12.82 -16.48 -12.82
N TYR A 986 13.31 -15.68 -13.76
CA TYR A 986 14.74 -15.43 -13.93
C TYR A 986 15.19 -14.16 -13.19
N ILE A 987 15.28 -14.22 -11.86
CA ILE A 987 15.83 -13.12 -11.05
C ILE A 987 17.35 -12.98 -11.24
N ASN A 988 17.95 -11.87 -10.78
CA ASN A 988 19.40 -11.61 -10.89
C ASN A 988 20.26 -12.75 -10.28
N ASN A 989 19.81 -13.30 -9.15
CA ASN A 989 20.40 -14.48 -8.50
C ASN A 989 20.29 -15.78 -9.32
N PHE A 990 19.36 -15.86 -10.28
CA PHE A 990 19.27 -16.97 -11.22
C PHE A 990 20.26 -16.79 -12.38
N ILE A 991 20.19 -15.64 -13.07
CA ILE A 991 20.88 -15.44 -14.36
C ILE A 991 22.35 -15.05 -14.20
N ALA A 992 22.64 -14.08 -13.33
CA ALA A 992 23.93 -13.37 -13.35
C ALA A 992 24.98 -13.97 -12.40
N THR A 993 24.53 -14.61 -11.30
CA THR A 993 25.41 -15.18 -10.28
C THR A 993 25.17 -16.66 -10.01
N GLY A 994 23.94 -17.14 -10.26
CA GLY A 994 23.45 -18.45 -9.80
C GLY A 994 23.26 -18.57 -8.27
N ASN A 995 23.72 -17.58 -7.49
CA ASN A 995 23.82 -17.68 -6.04
C ASN A 995 22.48 -17.27 -5.38
N PRO A 996 21.85 -18.15 -4.59
CA PRO A 996 20.60 -17.84 -3.89
C PRO A 996 20.79 -16.81 -2.76
N ASP A 997 19.93 -15.79 -2.69
CA ASP A 997 19.73 -14.98 -1.47
C ASP A 997 18.23 -15.01 -1.09
N PRO A 998 17.85 -15.57 0.07
CA PRO A 998 16.45 -15.64 0.51
C PRO A 998 15.91 -14.26 0.92
N ALA A 999 16.81 -13.26 1.06
CA ALA A 999 16.50 -11.86 1.29
C ALA A 999 16.44 -11.05 -0.02
N ASP A 1000 16.47 -11.67 -1.20
CA ASP A 1000 16.38 -10.94 -2.47
C ASP A 1000 14.96 -10.34 -2.69
N PRO A 1001 14.81 -9.00 -2.80
CA PRO A 1001 13.53 -8.37 -3.12
C PRO A 1001 12.95 -8.82 -4.47
N GLU A 1002 13.78 -9.18 -5.45
CA GLU A 1002 13.35 -9.52 -6.81
C GLU A 1002 12.47 -10.77 -6.84
N ILE A 1003 12.66 -11.71 -5.90
CA ILE A 1003 11.80 -12.89 -5.75
C ILE A 1003 10.35 -12.46 -5.54
N PHE A 1004 10.12 -11.55 -4.58
CA PHE A 1004 8.78 -11.09 -4.27
C PHE A 1004 8.19 -10.31 -5.43
N SER A 1005 8.92 -9.32 -5.97
CA SER A 1005 8.42 -8.46 -7.04
C SER A 1005 8.06 -9.25 -8.31
N ASN A 1006 8.93 -10.14 -8.79
CA ASN A 1006 8.69 -10.90 -10.03
C ASN A 1006 7.57 -11.93 -9.91
N VAL A 1007 7.47 -12.62 -8.77
CA VAL A 1007 6.34 -13.52 -8.50
C VAL A 1007 5.04 -12.71 -8.42
N MET A 1008 5.05 -11.53 -7.78
CA MET A 1008 3.85 -10.70 -7.69
C MET A 1008 3.40 -10.16 -9.05
N ASN A 1009 4.31 -9.67 -9.89
CA ASN A 1009 4.02 -9.26 -11.27
C ASN A 1009 3.35 -10.40 -12.04
N SER A 1010 3.92 -11.62 -11.95
CA SER A 1010 3.38 -12.81 -12.63
C SER A 1010 1.96 -13.17 -12.17
N ILE A 1011 1.62 -12.92 -10.90
CA ILE A 1011 0.26 -13.09 -10.37
C ILE A 1011 -0.69 -12.02 -10.92
N PHE A 1012 -0.27 -10.75 -11.00
CA PHE A 1012 -1.09 -9.68 -11.58
C PHE A 1012 -1.36 -9.91 -13.07
N GLU A 1013 -0.35 -10.31 -13.84
CA GLU A 1013 -0.47 -10.64 -15.26
C GLU A 1013 -1.44 -11.82 -15.46
N ALA A 1014 -1.30 -12.91 -14.69
CA ALA A 1014 -2.22 -14.05 -14.76
C ALA A 1014 -3.68 -13.66 -14.46
N ARG A 1015 -3.90 -12.74 -13.50
CA ARG A 1015 -5.23 -12.17 -13.19
C ARG A 1015 -5.77 -11.32 -14.33
N ALA A 1016 -4.96 -10.42 -14.90
CA ALA A 1016 -5.36 -9.58 -16.04
C ALA A 1016 -5.69 -10.40 -17.30
N PHE A 1017 -5.03 -11.54 -17.48
CA PHE A 1017 -5.38 -12.52 -18.51
C PHE A 1017 -6.55 -13.45 -18.13
N ASN A 1018 -7.00 -13.45 -16.86
CA ASN A 1018 -8.03 -14.35 -16.33
C ASN A 1018 -7.65 -15.85 -16.55
N THR A 1019 -6.41 -16.22 -16.18
CA THR A 1019 -5.85 -17.57 -16.38
C THR A 1019 -5.14 -18.13 -15.14
N PRO A 1020 -4.91 -19.44 -15.03
CA PRO A 1020 -4.02 -20.01 -14.02
C PRO A 1020 -2.57 -19.54 -14.27
N LEU A 1021 -1.78 -19.43 -13.19
CA LEU A 1021 -0.35 -19.14 -13.27
C LEU A 1021 0.47 -20.43 -13.15
N MET A 1022 1.41 -20.61 -14.07
CA MET A 1022 2.49 -21.58 -14.04
C MET A 1022 3.82 -20.83 -14.10
N ILE A 1023 4.71 -21.02 -13.13
CA ILE A 1023 6.12 -20.67 -13.30
C ILE A 1023 6.77 -21.83 -14.04
N GLY A 1024 7.02 -21.64 -15.34
CA GLY A 1024 7.56 -22.67 -16.24
C GLY A 1024 8.96 -23.12 -15.83
N GLU A 1025 9.82 -22.16 -15.47
CA GLU A 1025 11.19 -22.42 -15.08
C GLU A 1025 11.66 -21.54 -13.91
N PHE A 1026 12.37 -22.16 -12.96
CA PHE A 1026 13.15 -21.51 -11.89
C PHE A 1026 14.12 -22.52 -11.26
N GLY A 1027 15.16 -22.06 -10.57
CA GLY A 1027 16.12 -22.89 -9.84
C GLY A 1027 17.15 -22.04 -9.11
N PHE A 1028 18.15 -22.65 -8.47
CA PHE A 1028 19.30 -21.95 -7.88
C PHE A 1028 20.53 -22.89 -7.85
N ASN A 1029 21.74 -22.33 -7.75
CA ASN A 1029 22.96 -23.11 -7.51
C ASN A 1029 22.88 -23.84 -6.15
N HIS A 1030 22.78 -25.18 -6.18
CA HIS A 1030 22.63 -25.98 -4.97
C HIS A 1030 23.90 -26.10 -4.11
N ARG A 1031 25.05 -25.63 -4.61
CA ARG A 1031 26.32 -25.66 -3.87
C ARG A 1031 26.42 -24.54 -2.84
N ASP A 1032 25.51 -23.56 -2.88
CA ASP A 1032 25.43 -22.47 -1.92
C ASP A 1032 24.64 -22.87 -0.66
N PRO A 1033 25.10 -22.51 0.56
CA PRO A 1033 24.38 -22.80 1.81
C PRO A 1033 22.93 -22.30 1.87
N ASP A 1034 22.59 -21.21 1.17
CA ASP A 1034 21.28 -20.58 1.26
C ASP A 1034 20.24 -21.16 0.27
N TYR A 1035 20.63 -22.12 -0.59
CA TYR A 1035 19.76 -22.81 -1.56
C TYR A 1035 18.41 -23.24 -0.98
N ALA A 1036 18.42 -23.99 0.12
CA ALA A 1036 17.21 -24.54 0.71
C ALA A 1036 16.27 -23.47 1.28
N ALA A 1037 16.82 -22.35 1.78
CA ALA A 1037 16.05 -21.24 2.31
C ALA A 1037 15.37 -20.45 1.19
N THR A 1038 16.10 -20.13 0.12
CA THR A 1038 15.57 -19.40 -1.04
C THR A 1038 14.54 -20.24 -1.80
N MET A 1039 14.77 -21.55 -1.90
CA MET A 1039 13.79 -22.49 -2.43
C MET A 1039 12.49 -22.49 -1.61
N ASP A 1040 12.59 -22.49 -0.29
CA ASP A 1040 11.42 -22.37 0.60
C ASP A 1040 10.69 -21.03 0.42
N VAL A 1041 11.37 -19.90 0.15
CA VAL A 1041 10.70 -18.61 -0.14
C VAL A 1041 9.79 -18.73 -1.37
N VAL A 1042 10.33 -19.16 -2.52
CA VAL A 1042 9.56 -19.30 -3.76
C VAL A 1042 8.41 -20.30 -3.57
N MET A 1043 8.68 -21.44 -2.95
CA MET A 1043 7.69 -22.51 -2.77
C MET A 1043 6.60 -22.16 -1.73
N ASN A 1044 6.90 -21.33 -0.74
CA ASN A 1044 5.90 -20.80 0.17
C ASN A 1044 5.00 -19.76 -0.52
N MET A 1045 5.53 -18.93 -1.43
CA MET A 1045 4.69 -18.08 -2.28
C MET A 1045 3.81 -18.92 -3.23
N ALA A 1046 4.37 -19.98 -3.82
CA ALA A 1046 3.64 -20.90 -4.70
C ALA A 1046 2.50 -21.66 -4.01
N ASP A 1047 2.63 -21.91 -2.71
CA ASP A 1047 1.57 -22.51 -1.87
C ASP A 1047 0.53 -21.47 -1.44
N GLN A 1048 0.98 -20.27 -1.08
CA GLN A 1048 0.13 -19.21 -0.58
C GLN A 1048 -0.78 -18.63 -1.67
N PHE A 1049 -0.23 -18.41 -2.87
CA PHE A 1049 -0.94 -17.89 -4.03
C PHE A 1049 -1.39 -18.99 -5.01
N VAL A 1050 -1.15 -20.26 -4.66
CA VAL A 1050 -1.70 -21.46 -5.32
C VAL A 1050 -1.35 -21.54 -6.82
N PHE A 1051 -0.19 -21.00 -7.21
CA PHE A 1051 0.34 -21.12 -8.58
C PHE A 1051 1.15 -22.41 -8.78
N HIS A 1052 1.30 -22.83 -10.04
CA HIS A 1052 1.99 -24.05 -10.45
C HIS A 1052 3.48 -23.80 -10.75
N THR A 1053 4.32 -24.84 -10.69
CA THR A 1053 5.79 -24.65 -10.75
C THR A 1053 6.51 -25.84 -11.39
N ALA A 1054 7.43 -25.59 -12.32
CA ALA A 1054 8.45 -26.54 -12.75
C ALA A 1054 9.87 -26.00 -12.54
N GLN A 1055 10.76 -26.84 -12.02
CA GLN A 1055 12.17 -26.50 -11.80
C GLN A 1055 13.02 -26.70 -13.06
N TRP A 1056 14.06 -25.86 -13.19
CA TRP A 1056 14.99 -25.74 -14.33
C TRP A 1056 15.22 -27.02 -15.12
N VAL A 1057 15.80 -28.07 -14.54
CA VAL A 1057 16.09 -29.31 -15.29
C VAL A 1057 16.25 -30.53 -14.38
N TRP A 1058 15.86 -31.70 -14.88
CA TRP A 1058 16.02 -32.98 -14.20
C TRP A 1058 17.48 -33.47 -14.22
N LYS A 1059 18.05 -33.66 -15.41
CA LYS A 1059 19.44 -34.11 -15.65
C LYS A 1059 20.14 -33.11 -16.56
N GLU A 1060 21.33 -32.66 -16.17
CA GLU A 1060 22.14 -31.69 -16.92
C GLU A 1060 23.63 -31.93 -16.70
N ASN A 1061 24.43 -31.82 -17.76
CA ASN A 1061 25.85 -32.16 -17.77
C ASN A 1061 26.76 -30.95 -18.14
N SER A 1062 26.17 -29.80 -18.45
CA SER A 1062 26.87 -28.61 -18.96
C SER A 1062 27.45 -27.72 -17.86
N GLN A 1063 26.79 -27.60 -16.70
CA GLN A 1063 27.08 -26.54 -15.72
C GLN A 1063 27.31 -27.01 -14.27
N ASP A 1064 27.27 -28.32 -13.98
CA ASP A 1064 27.82 -28.94 -12.75
C ASP A 1064 27.13 -28.57 -11.40
N ALA A 1065 26.31 -27.52 -11.37
CA ALA A 1065 25.71 -26.89 -10.19
C ALA A 1065 24.17 -26.83 -10.23
N TRP A 1066 23.58 -27.25 -11.35
CA TRP A 1066 22.16 -27.10 -11.67
C TRP A 1066 21.49 -28.45 -11.95
N GLY A 1067 20.19 -28.54 -11.67
CA GLY A 1067 19.38 -29.75 -11.80
C GLY A 1067 19.55 -30.80 -10.68
N PHE A 1068 18.97 -31.99 -10.88
CA PHE A 1068 18.84 -33.03 -9.84
C PHE A 1068 19.92 -34.12 -9.85
N TYR A 1069 20.79 -34.20 -10.87
CA TYR A 1069 21.74 -35.30 -11.04
C TYR A 1069 23.18 -34.82 -11.26
N ASP A 1070 24.13 -35.49 -10.60
CA ASP A 1070 25.55 -35.51 -10.97
C ASP A 1070 25.83 -36.68 -11.93
N TYR A 1071 27.05 -36.77 -12.46
CA TYR A 1071 27.53 -37.91 -13.24
C TYR A 1071 28.73 -38.58 -12.55
N ASP A 1072 28.74 -39.92 -12.48
CA ASP A 1072 29.83 -40.69 -11.89
C ASP A 1072 31.05 -40.83 -12.84
N ASP A 1073 32.14 -41.46 -12.36
CA ASP A 1073 33.35 -41.73 -13.16
C ASP A 1073 33.10 -42.53 -14.45
N ASN A 1074 31.92 -43.17 -14.59
CA ASN A 1074 31.49 -43.92 -15.78
C ASN A 1074 30.49 -43.13 -16.65
N ASN A 1075 30.25 -41.85 -16.35
CA ASN A 1075 29.24 -40.98 -16.97
C ASN A 1075 27.80 -41.49 -16.77
N THR A 1076 27.52 -42.13 -15.63
CA THR A 1076 26.19 -42.57 -15.21
C THR A 1076 25.53 -41.48 -14.36
N PRO A 1077 24.28 -41.05 -14.64
CA PRO A 1077 23.56 -40.11 -13.78
C PRO A 1077 23.34 -40.66 -12.37
N VAL A 1078 23.65 -39.86 -11.34
CA VAL A 1078 23.41 -40.13 -9.93
C VAL A 1078 22.58 -39.00 -9.30
N LEU A 1079 21.44 -39.33 -8.70
CA LEU A 1079 20.55 -38.35 -8.07
C LEU A 1079 21.24 -37.65 -6.88
N ARG A 1080 21.19 -36.31 -6.86
CA ARG A 1080 21.65 -35.46 -5.76
C ARG A 1080 20.67 -35.54 -4.59
N ASP A 1081 20.97 -36.40 -3.62
CA ASP A 1081 20.14 -36.62 -2.42
C ASP A 1081 19.86 -35.32 -1.63
N SER A 1082 20.81 -34.37 -1.59
CA SER A 1082 20.59 -33.05 -0.98
C SER A 1082 19.52 -32.24 -1.72
N VAL A 1083 19.66 -32.04 -3.03
CA VAL A 1083 18.70 -31.30 -3.88
C VAL A 1083 17.30 -31.94 -3.82
N ALA A 1084 17.24 -33.27 -3.87
CA ALA A 1084 16.01 -34.04 -3.73
C ALA A 1084 15.33 -33.81 -2.36
N ARG A 1085 16.11 -33.89 -1.27
CA ARG A 1085 15.65 -33.64 0.12
C ARG A 1085 15.24 -32.19 0.36
N ASP A 1086 15.92 -31.25 -0.29
CA ASP A 1086 15.68 -29.82 -0.13
C ASP A 1086 14.50 -29.32 -0.97
N THR A 1087 14.19 -29.98 -2.07
CA THR A 1087 12.93 -29.81 -2.80
C THR A 1087 11.73 -30.47 -2.11
N ALA A 1088 11.91 -31.65 -1.50
CA ALA A 1088 10.80 -32.49 -1.05
C ALA A 1088 10.00 -31.89 0.13
N ARG A 1089 8.74 -31.49 -0.16
CA ARG A 1089 7.80 -30.89 0.81
C ARG A 1089 6.37 -31.39 0.62
N ALA A 1090 5.59 -31.41 1.70
CA ALA A 1090 4.21 -31.90 1.68
C ALA A 1090 3.27 -30.87 1.04
N TYR A 1091 2.33 -31.31 0.20
CA TYR A 1091 1.34 -30.44 -0.45
C TYR A 1091 0.12 -31.25 -0.95
N PRO A 1092 -1.04 -30.61 -1.22
CA PRO A 1092 -2.16 -31.28 -1.86
C PRO A 1092 -1.94 -31.43 -3.37
N GLN A 1093 -1.98 -32.67 -3.87
CA GLN A 1093 -1.89 -32.93 -5.31
C GLN A 1093 -3.24 -32.80 -6.02
N ALA A 1094 -4.35 -33.10 -5.32
CA ALA A 1094 -5.71 -32.91 -5.83
C ALA A 1094 -6.72 -32.71 -4.68
N ILE A 1095 -7.64 -31.74 -4.79
CA ILE A 1095 -8.68 -31.45 -3.78
C ILE A 1095 -10.07 -31.49 -4.41
N SER A 1096 -11.00 -32.18 -3.76
CA SER A 1096 -12.43 -32.19 -4.13
C SER A 1096 -13.10 -30.91 -3.62
N GLY A 1097 -13.11 -29.89 -4.46
CA GLY A 1097 -13.55 -28.53 -4.12
C GLY A 1097 -12.57 -27.46 -4.62
N ARG A 1098 -12.46 -26.33 -3.90
CA ARG A 1098 -11.57 -25.22 -4.27
C ARG A 1098 -10.55 -24.87 -3.18
N ILE A 1099 -9.27 -24.97 -3.50
CA ILE A 1099 -8.14 -24.58 -2.65
C ILE A 1099 -8.17 -23.06 -2.44
N GLN A 1100 -7.92 -22.62 -1.21
CA GLN A 1100 -7.90 -21.21 -0.80
C GLN A 1100 -6.48 -20.71 -0.58
N SER A 1101 -5.71 -21.50 0.16
CA SER A 1101 -4.28 -21.32 0.38
C SER A 1101 -3.69 -22.62 0.94
N ILE A 1102 -2.40 -22.81 0.69
CA ILE A 1102 -1.61 -23.90 1.26
C ILE A 1102 -0.56 -23.27 2.19
N ARG A 1103 -0.24 -23.96 3.28
CA ARG A 1103 0.90 -23.64 4.17
C ARG A 1103 1.63 -24.92 4.51
N CYS A 1104 2.87 -25.08 4.05
CA CYS A 1104 3.75 -26.14 4.52
C CYS A 1104 4.94 -25.54 5.29
N ASN A 1105 5.13 -25.96 6.54
CA ASN A 1105 6.35 -25.70 7.31
C ASN A 1105 7.16 -27.00 7.37
N ARG A 1106 8.27 -27.04 6.63
CA ARG A 1106 9.16 -28.21 6.56
C ARG A 1106 9.84 -28.49 7.91
N SER A 1107 10.20 -27.46 8.68
CA SER A 1107 10.88 -27.61 9.98
C SER A 1107 9.99 -28.25 11.06
N THR A 1108 8.68 -27.99 11.03
CA THR A 1108 7.71 -28.58 11.97
C THR A 1108 6.96 -29.78 11.39
N GLN A 1109 7.23 -30.17 10.14
CA GLN A 1109 6.49 -31.20 9.41
C GLN A 1109 4.97 -30.98 9.46
N GLU A 1110 4.53 -29.72 9.26
CA GLU A 1110 3.12 -29.36 9.23
C GLU A 1110 2.71 -28.89 7.83
N LEU A 1111 1.72 -29.58 7.24
CA LEU A 1111 0.94 -29.09 6.11
C LEU A 1111 -0.43 -28.64 6.63
N THR A 1112 -0.90 -27.47 6.19
CA THR A 1112 -2.29 -27.03 6.31
C THR A 1112 -2.80 -26.60 4.94
N VAL A 1113 -3.98 -27.09 4.56
CA VAL A 1113 -4.70 -26.75 3.33
C VAL A 1113 -6.06 -26.19 3.74
N TYR A 1114 -6.35 -24.96 3.30
CA TYR A 1114 -7.66 -24.35 3.41
C TYR A 1114 -8.39 -24.57 2.09
N PHE A 1115 -9.61 -25.11 2.11
CA PHE A 1115 -10.38 -25.40 0.90
C PHE A 1115 -11.88 -25.32 1.17
N THR A 1116 -12.69 -24.87 0.21
CA THR A 1116 -14.12 -25.23 0.21
C THR A 1116 -14.27 -26.60 -0.40
N TYR A 1117 -15.20 -27.39 0.11
CA TYR A 1117 -15.48 -28.72 -0.44
C TYR A 1117 -16.54 -28.64 -1.55
N THR A 1118 -16.47 -29.57 -2.50
CA THR A 1118 -17.54 -29.85 -3.47
C THR A 1118 -17.52 -31.34 -3.75
N ASP A 1119 -18.68 -32.01 -3.69
CA ASP A 1119 -18.71 -33.47 -3.86
C ASP A 1119 -18.46 -33.87 -5.33
N THR A 1120 -17.22 -34.26 -5.61
CA THR A 1120 -16.78 -34.84 -6.89
C THR A 1120 -17.00 -36.37 -6.96
N GLY A 1121 -17.45 -37.00 -5.86
CA GLY A 1121 -17.43 -38.44 -5.67
C GLY A 1121 -16.03 -39.04 -5.50
N GLN A 1122 -14.98 -38.21 -5.34
CA GLN A 1122 -13.58 -38.63 -5.19
C GLN A 1122 -12.93 -38.10 -3.91
N SER A 1123 -11.93 -38.83 -3.43
CA SER A 1123 -11.07 -38.39 -2.32
C SER A 1123 -10.07 -37.32 -2.73
N HIS A 1124 -9.68 -36.49 -1.76
CA HIS A 1124 -8.49 -35.64 -1.81
C HIS A 1124 -7.24 -36.50 -1.94
N ILE A 1125 -6.19 -35.97 -2.57
CA ILE A 1125 -4.87 -36.58 -2.70
C ILE A 1125 -3.84 -35.62 -2.10
N LEU A 1126 -3.07 -36.12 -1.14
CA LEU A 1126 -1.94 -35.41 -0.56
C LEU A 1126 -0.63 -36.15 -0.87
N PHE A 1127 0.46 -35.40 -1.02
CA PHE A 1127 1.82 -35.93 -0.99
C PHE A 1127 2.49 -35.60 0.35
N VAL A 1128 3.17 -36.59 0.92
CA VAL A 1128 3.94 -36.49 2.16
C VAL A 1128 5.34 -37.07 1.91
N PRO A 1129 6.43 -36.29 2.04
CA PRO A 1129 7.79 -36.69 1.64
C PRO A 1129 8.46 -37.64 2.65
N VAL A 1130 7.91 -38.84 2.80
CA VAL A 1130 8.38 -39.89 3.72
C VAL A 1130 9.73 -40.50 3.33
N ALA A 1131 10.17 -40.30 2.08
CA ALA A 1131 11.50 -40.71 1.63
C ALA A 1131 12.63 -39.79 2.16
N TYR A 1132 12.31 -38.53 2.48
CA TYR A 1132 13.32 -37.47 2.69
C TYR A 1132 13.21 -36.72 4.02
N SER A 1133 12.00 -36.40 4.49
CA SER A 1133 11.83 -35.44 5.60
C SER A 1133 10.72 -35.75 6.60
N TYR A 1134 9.77 -36.65 6.32
CA TYR A 1134 8.80 -37.14 7.31
C TYR A 1134 9.21 -38.53 7.81
N GLU A 1135 9.27 -38.73 9.13
CA GLU A 1135 9.26 -40.10 9.67
C GLU A 1135 7.91 -40.77 9.32
N ASN A 1136 7.85 -42.10 9.21
CA ASN A 1136 6.67 -42.88 8.77
C ASN A 1136 5.43 -42.80 9.71
N VAL A 1137 5.36 -41.79 10.58
CA VAL A 1137 4.29 -41.59 11.56
C VAL A 1137 3.86 -40.12 11.53
N PHE A 1138 2.71 -39.87 10.93
CA PHE A 1138 2.04 -38.57 10.92
C PHE A 1138 0.53 -38.76 11.17
N ASP A 1139 -0.15 -37.66 11.50
CA ASP A 1139 -1.60 -37.63 11.63
C ASP A 1139 -2.23 -36.73 10.58
N VAL A 1140 -3.34 -37.18 10.00
CA VAL A 1140 -4.19 -36.37 9.12
C VAL A 1140 -5.40 -35.91 9.93
N MET A 1141 -5.65 -34.60 9.90
CA MET A 1141 -6.75 -33.95 10.63
C MET A 1141 -7.61 -33.17 9.64
N CYS A 1142 -8.93 -33.23 9.76
CA CYS A 1142 -9.86 -32.40 9.01
C CYS A 1142 -10.83 -31.74 9.99
N ASP A 1143 -10.91 -30.41 9.94
CA ASP A 1143 -11.70 -29.57 10.86
C ASP A 1143 -11.46 -29.87 12.35
N GLY A 1144 -10.20 -30.15 12.70
CA GLY A 1144 -9.78 -30.49 14.05
C GLY A 1144 -10.06 -31.94 14.48
N ASN A 1145 -10.71 -32.75 13.65
CA ASN A 1145 -10.94 -34.18 13.88
C ASN A 1145 -9.92 -35.03 13.14
N ARG A 1146 -9.46 -36.13 13.73
CA ARG A 1146 -8.57 -37.08 13.05
C ARG A 1146 -9.34 -37.87 12.01
N VAL A 1147 -8.79 -38.00 10.80
CA VAL A 1147 -9.41 -38.73 9.68
C VAL A 1147 -8.52 -39.87 9.21
N ASP A 1148 -9.16 -40.94 8.72
CA ASP A 1148 -8.46 -42.06 8.10
C ASP A 1148 -8.00 -41.71 6.68
N TYR A 1149 -6.94 -42.35 6.22
CA TYR A 1149 -6.36 -42.21 4.89
C TYR A 1149 -5.93 -43.58 4.34
N THR A 1150 -5.72 -43.69 3.03
CA THR A 1150 -5.27 -44.94 2.40
C THR A 1150 -3.89 -45.37 2.93
N GLU A 1151 -3.57 -46.66 2.83
CA GLU A 1151 -2.21 -47.14 3.13
C GLU A 1151 -1.18 -46.34 2.32
N LEU A 1152 -0.14 -45.88 3.01
CA LEU A 1152 0.90 -45.02 2.47
C LEU A 1152 1.68 -45.77 1.38
N ASP A 1153 1.64 -45.30 0.13
CA ASP A 1153 2.48 -45.88 -0.90
C ASP A 1153 3.96 -45.50 -0.72
N HIS A 1154 4.85 -46.27 -1.35
CA HIS A 1154 6.30 -46.05 -1.27
C HIS A 1154 6.78 -44.73 -1.88
N SER A 1155 5.89 -43.99 -2.56
CA SER A 1155 6.14 -42.64 -3.06
C SER A 1155 5.59 -41.54 -2.16
N GLY A 1156 4.94 -41.86 -1.04
CA GLY A 1156 4.44 -40.87 -0.09
C GLY A 1156 3.06 -40.29 -0.42
N ARG A 1157 2.33 -40.86 -1.38
CA ARG A 1157 1.00 -40.39 -1.77
C ARG A 1157 -0.09 -41.05 -0.93
N ILE A 1158 -1.05 -40.26 -0.47
CA ILE A 1158 -2.20 -40.71 0.33
C ILE A 1158 -3.51 -40.14 -0.21
N SER A 1159 -4.61 -40.89 -0.07
CA SER A 1159 -5.97 -40.41 -0.35
C SER A 1159 -6.75 -40.20 0.95
N VAL A 1160 -7.48 -39.09 1.05
CA VAL A 1160 -8.22 -38.66 2.25
C VAL A 1160 -9.65 -38.26 1.87
N SER A 1161 -10.64 -38.65 2.67
CA SER A 1161 -12.04 -38.24 2.47
C SER A 1161 -12.52 -37.40 3.65
N CYS A 1162 -12.78 -36.11 3.43
CA CYS A 1162 -13.39 -35.20 4.40
C CYS A 1162 -13.92 -33.92 3.74
N GLY A 1163 -14.58 -33.05 4.51
CA GLY A 1163 -15.34 -31.89 4.02
C GLY A 1163 -16.81 -32.23 3.79
N VAL A 1164 -17.65 -31.20 3.69
CA VAL A 1164 -19.08 -31.30 3.35
C VAL A 1164 -19.47 -30.14 2.41
N ASP A 1165 -20.45 -30.34 1.54
CA ASP A 1165 -20.85 -29.32 0.57
C ASP A 1165 -21.85 -28.34 1.23
N ASP A 1166 -21.34 -27.51 2.16
CA ASP A 1166 -22.08 -26.50 2.91
C ASP A 1166 -21.70 -25.06 2.54
N GLY A 1167 -20.68 -24.87 1.68
CA GLY A 1167 -20.17 -23.58 1.24
C GLY A 1167 -19.09 -22.98 2.14
N GLU A 1168 -18.75 -23.61 3.26
CA GLU A 1168 -17.71 -23.13 4.18
C GLU A 1168 -16.30 -23.61 3.82
N VAL A 1169 -15.29 -22.97 4.43
CA VAL A 1169 -13.88 -23.36 4.27
C VAL A 1169 -13.47 -24.35 5.35
N HIS A 1170 -13.18 -25.56 4.90
CA HIS A 1170 -12.60 -26.64 5.68
C HIS A 1170 -11.08 -26.52 5.80
N VAL A 1171 -10.53 -27.15 6.84
CA VAL A 1171 -9.10 -27.16 7.15
C VAL A 1171 -8.59 -28.59 7.21
N LEU A 1172 -7.83 -29.00 6.20
CA LEU A 1172 -7.14 -30.30 6.13
C LEU A 1172 -5.67 -30.11 6.54
N LYS A 1173 -5.19 -30.88 7.52
CA LYS A 1173 -3.81 -30.83 8.01
C LYS A 1173 -3.11 -32.19 7.95
N VAL A 1174 -1.80 -32.15 7.73
CA VAL A 1174 -0.89 -33.26 8.03
C VAL A 1174 0.09 -32.79 9.11
N LEU A 1175 0.24 -33.57 10.16
CA LEU A 1175 1.07 -33.26 11.32
C LEU A 1175 2.09 -34.39 11.54
N GLY A 1176 3.38 -34.13 11.31
CA GLY A 1176 4.45 -35.07 11.63
C GLY A 1176 4.49 -35.37 13.13
N ARG A 1177 4.53 -36.65 13.52
CA ARG A 1177 4.72 -37.02 14.92
C ARG A 1177 6.20 -36.97 15.27
N GLN A 1178 6.68 -35.81 15.69
CA GLN A 1178 7.93 -35.75 16.44
C GLN A 1178 7.78 -36.53 17.75
N GLU A 1179 8.27 -37.77 17.79
CA GLU A 1179 8.62 -38.38 19.07
C GLU A 1179 9.61 -37.43 19.75
N ARG A 1180 9.23 -36.89 20.91
CA ARG A 1180 10.13 -36.11 21.75
C ARG A 1180 11.26 -37.02 22.24
N ARG A 1181 12.31 -37.16 21.45
CA ARG A 1181 13.59 -37.70 21.89
C ARG A 1181 14.18 -36.73 22.91
N PHE A 1182 13.80 -36.91 24.17
CA PHE A 1182 14.54 -36.41 25.31
C PHE A 1182 15.90 -37.11 25.35
N THR A 1183 16.83 -36.68 24.50
CA THR A 1183 18.26 -36.92 24.71
C THR A 1183 18.69 -36.13 25.94
N LEU A 1184 18.67 -36.81 27.09
CA LEU A 1184 19.40 -36.39 28.27
C LEU A 1184 20.90 -36.37 27.95
N ASN A 1185 21.48 -35.18 27.95
CA ASN A 1185 22.90 -34.90 28.22
C ASN A 1185 23.01 -33.47 28.78
#